data_AF-H3GXD9-F1
#
_entry.id   AF-H3GXD9-F1
#
_cell.length_a   1.000
_cell.length_b   1.000
_cell.length_c   1.000
_cell.angle_alpha   90.00
_cell.angle_beta   90.00
_cell.angle_gamma   90.00
#
_symmetry.space_group_name_H-M   'P 1'
#
loop_
_entity.id
_entity.type
_entity.pdbx_description
1 polymer ?
#
loop_
_entity_poly.entity_id
_entity_poly.type
_entity_poly.pdbx_seq_one_letter_code
_entity_poly.pdbx_strand_id
1 'polypeptide(L)'
;MPSPAILEKQKVVPLIFRRHGDTAPKPRSHALGNTKPASFYIRELERQGDHGSSMLLDPSVLTATRPFNPKFIANDKKVLRFEAYFLEAVHESNLENYRVRRCEVLYYLEDDTLQITEPKVENSGILQGNFVKRHRIPMPESDDRGNMQFFTMRHLNVGEELTFYGRTFHLISADEFTRHYLLSQGVNVAPDEAVPRDPYTVLRQAHMARETGQDPDAHYGKKKYPMKDFMEATLGKFARPSDHLRRFLAHDREVLRFFAIWDDTEKLYGIRHRYTLHFFLADNTIEILESYERNSGCDPFPKLLNRAKLSKDPERQACAAVCDEGADGEDVTPTAQHNYYSWEDLAIGEHLQIYNRRILLLDADASTRSWYEGHNIPLAPAITVKEEIPPPHVFTPPLHDGLGSEEDSLQSCYHLLPKAPLKSIESLDTTEVLRFRARFETEQPEDVARRFVISVIVSDQSVSIIEFIQRNSGIVGGKFLERTRIKRTRADGSAMASTGGRSSWLNLDDFYVGARVRMTGRTFVLFEMDEYSAKYMEARPAKFARSDKLAVLRKVRGQVDKSALLAAISELQKRQSQVDAEELTSLMKNLVADFTQHDAITIVRNYGDKLSMKIDLASLPQLLAYLRNIQGTMVAADAKKPKAPLKKQASMGNISEEIEDDLSTLPNMALGQLHFLLQHQQSPTSTLSEQDGASAKTQLLELIQQSDMAPFYHLVCREFQWPEDAALERAMSDKNAQELAQLDERLADAEQNLGDIEVLEALLTKARMFSRIGDKDRALEAFQVAGEKPQSINQKILVALHVIRIGLFFSDLELVEKHIKKATALIDEGGDWDRRNRLKVYEGCYLIMARDFKKAAKLFQESVATFTATELMPYNTMVFYCVITCVLSMSRVDLKKKIVDSPEILAVINEIPCLTQFLNGLYDCDYKKFFSAMVDIQPYILRDKYLSTHSRFLYRELRVLAYSQFLEAYRSVTIGSMAAAFGVTVEFLDTELARFIAAGRLNAKIDKVAGVIETNRPDAKNAQYQDAIKNGDLLLNRIQKLARVINV
;
A
#
# COMPACT_ATOMS: atom_id res chain seq x y z
N MET A 1 -3.43 20.44 45.16
CA MET A 1 -2.08 20.46 44.55
C MET A 1 -2.01 19.42 43.44
N PRO A 2 -1.58 19.76 42.21
CA PRO A 2 -1.37 18.76 41.17
C PRO A 2 -0.09 17.95 41.41
N SER A 3 -0.03 16.74 40.86
CA SER A 3 1.01 15.75 41.14
C SER A 3 2.38 16.10 40.51
N PRO A 4 3.50 15.72 41.17
CA PRO A 4 4.87 16.05 40.74
C PRO A 4 5.27 15.48 39.37
N ALA A 5 4.52 14.50 38.84
CA ALA A 5 4.77 13.87 37.54
C ALA A 5 4.54 14.80 36.32
N ILE A 6 3.76 15.87 36.47
CA ILE A 6 3.46 16.82 35.38
C ILE A 6 4.61 17.83 35.18
N LEU A 7 5.37 18.12 36.24
CA LEU A 7 6.49 19.07 36.21
C LEU A 7 7.77 18.47 35.59
N GLU A 8 7.95 17.15 35.66
CA GLU A 8 9.11 16.49 35.05
C GLU A 8 9.02 16.37 33.52
N LYS A 9 7.81 16.19 32.97
CA LYS A 9 7.61 16.06 31.50
C LYS A 9 7.89 17.36 30.72
N GLN A 10 7.94 18.52 31.37
CA GLN A 10 8.21 19.81 30.71
C GLN A 10 9.71 20.15 30.58
N LYS A 11 10.62 19.36 31.16
CA LYS A 11 12.08 19.61 31.10
C LYS A 11 12.75 19.12 29.81
N VAL A 12 12.10 18.30 29.00
CA VAL A 12 12.73 17.60 27.84
C VAL A 12 12.43 18.27 26.49
N VAL A 13 11.69 19.38 26.45
CA VAL A 13 11.34 20.07 25.19
C VAL A 13 12.37 21.15 24.82
N PRO A 14 13.00 21.10 23.63
CA PRO A 14 13.96 22.11 23.16
C PRO A 14 13.36 23.53 23.06
N LEU A 15 14.18 24.52 23.38
CA LEU A 15 13.83 25.94 23.58
C LEU A 15 13.06 26.63 22.44
N ILE A 16 13.05 26.08 21.22
CA ILE A 16 12.38 26.65 20.04
C ILE A 16 10.85 26.50 20.05
N PHE A 17 10.29 25.57 20.84
CA PHE A 17 8.84 25.32 20.88
C PHE A 17 8.09 26.01 22.03
N ARG A 18 8.73 26.93 22.76
CA ARG A 18 8.05 27.73 23.79
C ARG A 18 7.42 28.97 23.15
N ARG A 19 6.08 29.05 23.15
CA ARG A 19 5.35 30.27 22.73
C ARG A 19 5.69 31.43 23.66
N HIS A 20 5.99 32.58 23.07
CA HIS A 20 6.12 33.86 23.76
C HIS A 20 4.89 34.18 24.61
N GLY A 21 5.15 34.37 25.89
CA GLY A 21 4.22 34.74 26.94
C GLY A 21 4.95 34.59 28.27
N ASP A 22 5.81 35.55 28.60
CA ASP A 22 6.50 35.64 29.89
C ASP A 22 5.46 35.53 31.02
N THR A 23 5.45 34.41 31.74
CA THR A 23 4.83 34.27 33.07
C THR A 23 5.88 34.34 34.17
N ALA A 24 6.95 35.11 33.94
CA ALA A 24 7.77 35.65 35.01
C ALA A 24 7.23 37.06 35.32
N PRO A 25 6.89 37.39 36.59
CA PRO A 25 6.58 38.77 36.95
C PRO A 25 7.82 39.61 36.67
N LYS A 26 7.75 40.48 35.65
CA LYS A 26 8.75 41.53 35.47
C LYS A 26 8.70 42.43 36.71
N PRO A 27 9.80 42.59 37.47
CA PRO A 27 9.83 43.59 38.51
C PRO A 27 9.64 44.95 37.84
N ARG A 28 8.62 45.69 38.29
CA ARG A 28 8.48 47.11 37.96
C ARG A 28 9.69 47.84 38.53
N SER A 29 10.74 47.99 37.73
CA SER A 29 11.73 49.05 37.89
C SER A 29 11.11 50.35 37.36
N HIS A 30 10.29 50.98 38.19
CA HIS A 30 10.18 52.43 38.18
C HIS A 30 10.81 52.94 39.47
N ALA A 31 11.74 53.87 39.29
CA ALA A 31 12.69 54.35 40.25
C ALA A 31 12.02 54.94 41.51
N LEU A 32 12.30 54.31 42.65
CA LEU A 32 12.35 54.90 44.00
C LEU A 32 13.31 54.01 44.80
N GLY A 33 14.38 54.61 45.30
CA GLY A 33 15.61 53.92 45.70
C GLY A 33 15.47 52.96 46.87
N ASN A 34 16.07 51.77 46.74
CA ASN A 34 16.43 50.92 47.87
C ASN A 34 17.69 51.48 48.54
N THR A 35 17.53 52.50 49.39
CA THR A 35 18.53 52.81 50.43
C THR A 35 18.10 52.14 51.73
N LYS A 36 18.82 51.10 52.15
CA LYS A 36 18.73 50.60 53.53
C LYS A 36 19.15 51.72 54.48
N PRO A 37 18.43 51.99 55.58
CA PRO A 37 18.86 52.99 56.56
C PRO A 37 20.19 52.59 57.21
N ALA A 38 21.07 53.57 57.42
CA ALA A 38 22.44 53.39 57.90
C ALA A 38 22.57 52.73 59.30
N SER A 39 21.47 52.60 60.06
CA SER A 39 21.46 52.01 61.40
C SER A 39 21.68 50.49 61.43
N PHE A 40 21.46 49.79 60.31
CA PHE A 40 21.65 48.33 60.24
C PHE A 40 23.10 47.90 59.97
N TYR A 41 23.93 48.77 59.37
CA TYR A 41 25.32 48.46 59.02
C TYR A 41 26.26 48.38 60.24
N ILE A 42 25.95 49.11 61.31
CA ILE A 42 26.80 49.20 62.51
C ILE A 42 26.73 47.91 63.34
N ARG A 43 25.63 47.16 63.25
CA ARG A 43 25.36 45.97 64.10
C ARG A 43 25.89 44.65 63.54
N GLU A 44 26.14 44.57 62.23
CA GLU A 44 26.71 43.37 61.59
C GLU A 44 28.25 43.37 61.62
N LEU A 45 28.88 44.55 61.69
CA LEU A 45 30.34 44.70 61.78
C LEU A 45 30.91 44.39 63.18
N GLU A 46 30.11 44.53 64.24
CA GLU A 46 30.52 44.19 65.62
C GLU A 46 30.44 42.68 65.93
N ARG A 47 29.81 41.87 65.07
CA ARG A 47 29.48 40.48 65.36
C ARG A 47 30.45 39.44 64.77
N GLN A 48 31.42 39.87 63.98
CA GLN A 48 32.39 38.98 63.30
C GLN A 48 33.85 39.23 63.70
N GLY A 49 34.08 40.05 64.71
CA GLY A 49 35.40 40.33 65.27
C GLY A 49 35.64 39.61 66.60
N ASP A 50 35.57 38.29 66.62
CA ASP A 50 36.32 37.49 67.58
C ASP A 50 36.14 36.01 67.24
N HIS A 51 37.25 35.30 67.02
CA HIS A 51 37.50 33.86 67.21
C HIS A 51 38.69 33.44 66.32
N GLY A 52 39.88 33.91 66.72
CA GLY A 52 41.17 33.38 66.30
C GLY A 52 41.97 32.99 67.55
N SER A 53 42.24 31.69 67.68
CA SER A 53 42.92 31.00 68.78
C SER A 53 44.27 31.60 69.20
N SER A 54 44.55 31.62 70.51
CA SER A 54 45.86 31.24 71.04
C SER A 54 45.78 30.84 72.52
N MET A 55 46.52 29.77 72.85
CA MET A 55 46.63 29.08 74.13
C MET A 55 47.20 29.94 75.26
N LEU A 56 46.84 29.63 76.51
CA LEU A 56 47.73 29.07 77.55
C LEU A 56 47.06 29.01 78.95
N LEU A 57 47.19 27.82 79.57
CA LEU A 57 47.16 27.48 81.01
C LEU A 57 45.81 27.32 81.74
N ASP A 58 45.54 26.06 82.15
CA ASP A 58 44.71 25.65 83.30
C ASP A 58 45.31 26.21 84.62
N PRO A 59 44.54 26.54 85.69
CA PRO A 59 43.89 25.47 86.46
C PRO A 59 42.61 25.83 87.25
N SER A 60 41.96 24.75 87.68
CA SER A 60 41.13 24.64 88.87
C SER A 60 41.64 25.42 90.09
N VAL A 61 40.68 25.80 90.94
CA VAL A 61 40.81 26.42 92.27
C VAL A 61 41.05 27.93 92.25
N LEU A 62 39.96 28.70 92.37
CA LEU A 62 39.85 29.87 93.25
C LEU A 62 38.38 30.31 93.34
N THR A 63 37.78 30.08 94.50
CA THR A 63 36.47 30.54 94.93
C THR A 63 36.49 32.08 94.99
N ALA A 64 35.99 32.74 93.95
CA ALA A 64 35.80 34.20 93.95
C ALA A 64 34.31 34.51 94.14
N THR A 65 33.99 35.07 95.30
CA THR A 65 32.71 35.68 95.65
C THR A 65 32.28 36.65 94.55
N ARG A 66 31.21 36.34 93.81
CA ARG A 66 30.61 37.29 92.87
C ARG A 66 30.13 38.52 93.66
N PRO A 67 30.50 39.75 93.27
CA PRO A 67 30.01 40.95 93.93
C PRO A 67 28.47 41.04 93.80
N PHE A 68 27.80 41.50 94.86
CA PHE A 68 26.35 41.73 94.86
C PHE A 68 26.03 42.85 93.85
N ASN A 69 25.47 42.46 92.70
CA ASN A 69 24.97 43.41 91.71
C ASN A 69 23.51 43.75 92.01
N PRO A 70 23.17 45.04 92.17
CA PRO A 70 21.77 45.48 92.28
C PRO A 70 20.93 44.99 91.11
N LYS A 71 19.64 44.69 91.36
CA LYS A 71 18.70 44.15 90.37
C LYS A 71 18.65 44.97 89.07
N PHE A 72 18.65 46.30 89.17
CA PHE A 72 18.59 47.19 88.01
C PHE A 72 19.86 47.12 87.13
N ILE A 73 21.02 46.72 87.67
CA ILE A 73 22.26 46.52 86.90
C ILE A 73 22.33 45.08 86.36
N ALA A 74 21.94 44.09 87.17
CA ALA A 74 21.99 42.68 86.80
C ALA A 74 21.01 42.31 85.67
N ASN A 75 19.89 43.04 85.58
CA ASN A 75 18.82 42.81 84.62
C ASN A 75 18.61 43.98 83.65
N ASP A 76 19.59 44.88 83.50
CA ASP A 76 19.55 45.97 82.51
C ASP A 76 19.26 45.40 81.11
N LYS A 77 18.34 46.05 80.39
CA LYS A 77 17.85 45.69 79.03
C LYS A 77 17.22 44.30 78.88
N LYS A 78 17.03 43.53 79.96
CA LYS A 78 16.30 42.25 79.91
C LYS A 78 14.81 42.50 80.07
N VAL A 79 14.05 42.20 79.03
CA VAL A 79 12.60 42.41 78.97
C VAL A 79 11.93 41.10 78.61
N LEU A 80 10.88 40.75 79.36
CA LEU A 80 10.01 39.64 78.99
C LEU A 80 8.92 40.15 78.06
N ARG A 81 8.85 39.60 76.86
CA ARG A 81 7.84 39.90 75.83
C ARG A 81 6.87 38.73 75.65
N PHE A 82 5.60 39.03 75.83
CA PHE A 82 4.48 38.14 75.53
C PHE A 82 3.59 38.75 74.45
N GLU A 83 3.05 37.93 73.58
CA GLU A 83 1.92 38.31 72.73
C GLU A 83 0.62 37.99 73.46
N ALA A 84 -0.35 38.89 73.34
CA ALA A 84 -1.66 38.78 73.95
C ALA A 84 -2.75 39.26 72.98
N TYR A 85 -4.00 38.92 73.25
CA TYR A 85 -5.13 39.61 72.61
C TYR A 85 -6.24 39.90 73.63
N PHE A 86 -7.10 40.84 73.28
CA PHE A 86 -8.39 41.01 73.94
C PHE A 86 -9.49 41.22 72.89
N LEU A 87 -10.71 40.85 73.25
CA LEU A 87 -11.89 41.02 72.39
C LEU A 87 -12.57 42.35 72.69
N GLU A 88 -12.84 43.13 71.67
CA GLU A 88 -13.57 44.40 71.76
C GLU A 88 -14.91 44.24 71.01
N ALA A 89 -16.02 44.40 71.73
CA ALA A 89 -17.36 44.32 71.12
C ALA A 89 -17.62 45.56 70.25
N VAL A 90 -18.18 45.34 69.05
CA VAL A 90 -18.48 46.39 68.07
C VAL A 90 -19.98 46.41 67.81
N HIS A 91 -20.60 47.57 67.96
CA HIS A 91 -22.03 47.74 67.73
C HIS A 91 -22.27 48.43 66.38
N GLU A 92 -23.32 48.01 65.67
CA GLU A 92 -23.83 48.66 64.45
C GLU A 92 -22.87 48.67 63.24
N SER A 93 -22.07 47.60 63.05
CA SER A 93 -21.28 47.37 61.83
C SER A 93 -21.89 46.23 61.02
N ASN A 94 -22.01 46.41 59.70
CA ASN A 94 -22.45 45.33 58.79
C ASN A 94 -21.38 44.25 58.58
N LEU A 95 -20.13 44.51 59.01
CA LEU A 95 -18.98 43.65 58.70
C LEU A 95 -18.54 42.77 59.89
N GLU A 96 -18.76 43.21 61.13
CA GLU A 96 -18.31 42.49 62.34
C GLU A 96 -19.14 42.85 63.57
N ASN A 97 -19.27 41.90 64.50
CA ASN A 97 -19.93 42.11 65.82
C ASN A 97 -18.92 42.27 66.97
N TYR A 98 -17.68 41.80 66.77
CA TYR A 98 -16.57 41.94 67.69
C TYR A 98 -15.28 41.93 66.88
N ARG A 99 -14.23 42.55 67.40
CA ARG A 99 -12.89 42.55 66.80
C ARG A 99 -11.85 42.05 67.79
N VAL A 100 -10.79 41.45 67.26
CA VAL A 100 -9.68 40.93 68.05
C VAL A 100 -8.52 41.91 68.00
N ARG A 101 -8.12 42.48 69.14
CA ARG A 101 -6.97 43.40 69.21
C ARG A 101 -5.76 42.70 69.80
N ARG A 102 -4.75 42.49 68.97
CA ARG A 102 -3.47 41.89 69.36
C ARG A 102 -2.60 42.93 70.05
N CYS A 103 -1.94 42.57 71.13
CA CYS A 103 -1.07 43.44 71.90
C CYS A 103 0.18 42.68 72.32
N GLU A 104 1.30 43.38 72.46
CA GLU A 104 2.53 42.88 73.05
C GLU A 104 2.62 43.40 74.49
N VAL A 105 2.74 42.48 75.46
CA VAL A 105 2.93 42.78 76.87
C VAL A 105 4.42 42.63 77.19
N LEU A 106 5.04 43.75 77.57
CA LEU A 106 6.46 43.86 77.88
C LEU A 106 6.64 44.06 79.40
N TYR A 107 7.29 43.11 80.06
CA TYR A 107 7.65 43.16 81.47
C TYR A 107 9.15 43.42 81.62
N TYR A 108 9.52 44.54 82.23
CA TYR A 108 10.91 44.95 82.41
C TYR A 108 11.47 44.38 83.71
N LEU A 109 12.50 43.54 83.62
CA LEU A 109 13.07 42.84 84.78
C LEU A 109 13.94 43.73 85.68
N GLU A 110 14.30 44.92 85.20
CA GLU A 110 15.12 45.88 85.95
C GLU A 110 14.36 46.51 87.12
N ASP A 111 13.07 46.85 86.92
CA ASP A 111 12.24 47.63 87.84
C ASP A 111 10.81 47.09 88.04
N ASP A 112 10.51 45.90 87.50
CA ASP A 112 9.20 45.24 87.57
C ASP A 112 8.05 46.07 86.98
N THR A 113 8.33 46.87 85.95
CA THR A 113 7.32 47.64 85.22
C THR A 113 6.74 46.86 84.04
N LEU A 114 5.49 47.16 83.70
CA LEU A 114 4.77 46.61 82.56
C LEU A 114 4.45 47.70 81.54
N GLN A 115 4.55 47.35 80.27
CA GLN A 115 4.13 48.18 79.14
C GLN A 115 3.33 47.31 78.18
N ILE A 116 2.25 47.84 77.62
CA ILE A 116 1.45 47.14 76.61
C ILE A 116 1.46 47.96 75.34
N THR A 117 1.87 47.34 74.24
CA THR A 117 1.97 48.00 72.93
C THR A 117 1.20 47.20 71.89
N GLU A 118 0.31 47.84 71.17
CA GLU A 118 -0.37 47.26 70.03
C GLU A 118 0.46 47.46 68.75
N PRO A 119 0.81 46.38 68.02
CA PRO A 119 1.50 46.49 66.76
C PRO A 119 0.64 47.23 65.74
N LYS A 120 1.28 48.11 64.95
CA LYS A 120 0.57 48.87 63.91
C LYS A 120 0.28 47.96 62.72
N VAL A 121 -0.99 47.83 62.37
CA VAL A 121 -1.50 47.07 61.23
C VAL A 121 -1.94 48.05 60.15
N GLU A 122 -1.42 47.91 58.94
CA GLU A 122 -1.77 48.77 57.82
C GLU A 122 -3.28 48.75 57.56
N ASN A 123 -3.88 49.93 57.34
CA ASN A 123 -5.30 50.11 57.03
C ASN A 123 -6.28 49.61 58.12
N SER A 124 -5.85 49.45 59.37
CA SER A 124 -6.73 49.05 60.49
C SER A 124 -7.80 50.10 60.82
N GLY A 125 -7.56 51.37 60.52
CA GLY A 125 -8.48 52.48 60.81
C GLY A 125 -8.59 52.85 62.30
N ILE A 126 -7.85 52.19 63.18
CA ILE A 126 -7.84 52.41 64.63
C ILE A 126 -6.50 53.06 65.02
N LEU A 127 -6.52 53.93 66.03
CA LEU A 127 -5.29 54.45 66.65
C LEU A 127 -4.53 53.32 67.35
N GLN A 128 -3.41 52.91 66.78
CA GLN A 128 -2.53 51.82 67.24
C GLN A 128 -1.18 52.35 67.74
N GLY A 129 -0.53 51.62 68.62
CA GLY A 129 0.75 51.98 69.23
C GLY A 129 0.79 51.67 70.71
N ASN A 130 1.31 52.60 71.53
CA ASN A 130 1.43 52.38 72.96
C ASN A 130 0.04 52.35 73.63
N PHE A 131 -0.39 51.18 74.11
CA PHE A 131 -1.71 50.95 74.69
C PHE A 131 -1.71 51.27 76.20
N VAL A 132 -0.69 50.81 76.93
CA VAL A 132 -0.42 51.17 78.33
C VAL A 132 1.04 51.61 78.46
N LYS A 133 1.27 52.82 78.98
CA LYS A 133 2.62 53.36 79.21
C LYS A 133 3.37 52.51 80.25
N ARG A 134 4.70 52.47 80.15
CA ARG A 134 5.57 51.73 81.07
C ARG A 134 5.45 52.25 82.50
N HIS A 135 4.88 51.44 83.39
CA HIS A 135 4.87 51.65 84.85
C HIS A 135 4.45 50.36 85.58
N ARG A 136 4.48 50.34 86.91
CA ARG A 136 4.05 49.17 87.69
C ARG A 136 2.52 49.11 87.74
N ILE A 137 1.94 48.03 87.23
CA ILE A 137 0.49 47.86 87.16
C ILE A 137 -0.01 47.14 88.42
N PRO A 138 -0.97 47.70 89.17
CA PRO A 138 -1.56 47.03 90.33
C PRO A 138 -2.52 45.93 89.89
N MET A 139 -2.62 44.87 90.69
CA MET A 139 -3.62 43.82 90.55
C MET A 139 -5.00 44.34 90.98
N PRO A 140 -6.10 43.77 90.43
CA PRO A 140 -7.46 44.14 90.81
C PRO A 140 -7.84 43.72 92.23
N GLU A 141 -7.19 42.70 92.79
CA GLU A 141 -7.40 42.24 94.17
C GLU A 141 -6.36 42.88 95.12
N SER A 142 -6.81 43.36 96.27
CA SER A 142 -5.94 43.81 97.36
C SER A 142 -5.63 42.65 98.30
N ASP A 143 -4.41 42.58 98.82
CA ASP A 143 -3.97 41.58 99.80
C ASP A 143 -4.89 41.58 101.05
N ASP A 144 -4.90 40.51 101.85
CA ASP A 144 -5.74 40.34 103.06
C ASP A 144 -5.52 41.47 104.11
N ARG A 145 -4.48 42.29 103.92
CA ARG A 145 -4.09 43.45 104.74
C ARG A 145 -4.41 44.82 104.12
N GLY A 146 -5.09 44.88 102.98
CA GLY A 146 -5.54 46.12 102.32
C GLY A 146 -4.46 46.88 101.53
N ASN A 147 -3.31 46.27 101.25
CA ASN A 147 -2.24 46.87 100.44
C ASN A 147 -2.41 46.52 98.94
N MET A 148 -2.03 47.44 98.05
CA MET A 148 -2.06 47.21 96.60
C MET A 148 -0.93 46.26 96.17
N GLN A 149 -1.29 45.11 95.61
CA GLN A 149 -0.34 44.14 95.04
C GLN A 149 -0.03 44.49 93.58
N PHE A 150 1.18 44.20 93.11
CA PHE A 150 1.61 44.46 91.73
C PHE A 150 1.89 43.15 90.99
N PHE A 151 1.71 43.17 89.67
CA PHE A 151 2.08 42.04 88.82
C PHE A 151 3.59 41.78 88.87
N THR A 152 3.94 40.55 89.20
CA THR A 152 5.32 40.00 89.17
C THR A 152 5.45 38.97 88.05
N MET A 153 6.68 38.73 87.56
CA MET A 153 7.00 37.77 86.48
C MET A 153 6.38 36.36 86.63
N ARG A 154 6.03 35.92 87.86
CA ARG A 154 5.42 34.60 88.10
C ARG A 154 3.94 34.52 87.73
N HIS A 155 3.27 35.64 87.59
CA HIS A 155 1.85 35.70 87.23
C HIS A 155 1.63 35.81 85.71
N LEU A 156 2.71 35.89 84.91
CA LEU A 156 2.64 35.97 83.47
C LEU A 156 3.05 34.61 82.88
N ASN A 157 2.10 33.88 82.33
CA ASN A 157 2.36 32.65 81.59
C ASN A 157 1.43 32.55 80.36
N VAL A 158 1.86 31.81 79.34
CA VAL A 158 1.04 31.57 78.15
C VAL A 158 -0.19 30.73 78.54
N GLY A 159 -1.37 31.15 78.07
CA GLY A 159 -2.68 30.55 78.39
C GLY A 159 -3.43 31.21 79.56
N GLU A 160 -2.81 32.14 80.29
CA GLU A 160 -3.45 32.85 81.42
C GLU A 160 -4.14 34.15 80.98
N GLU A 161 -5.28 34.45 81.62
CA GLU A 161 -6.04 35.68 81.43
C GLU A 161 -5.68 36.73 82.49
N LEU A 162 -5.19 37.89 82.07
CA LEU A 162 -4.75 38.97 82.95
C LEU A 162 -5.60 40.22 82.79
N THR A 163 -6.18 40.69 83.88
CA THR A 163 -6.97 41.94 83.87
C THR A 163 -6.09 43.15 84.17
N PHE A 164 -5.90 44.02 83.18
CA PHE A 164 -5.24 45.32 83.34
C PHE A 164 -6.25 46.45 83.16
N TYR A 165 -6.39 47.32 84.17
CA TYR A 165 -7.27 48.51 84.12
C TYR A 165 -8.68 48.24 83.57
N GLY A 166 -9.29 47.13 83.98
CA GLY A 166 -10.65 46.75 83.58
C GLY A 166 -10.77 46.06 82.21
N ARG A 167 -9.66 45.71 81.55
CA ARG A 167 -9.65 44.88 80.33
C ARG A 167 -8.89 43.58 80.57
N THR A 168 -9.47 42.46 80.15
CA THR A 168 -8.87 41.12 80.22
C THR A 168 -8.05 40.83 78.96
N PHE A 169 -6.78 40.49 79.14
CA PHE A 169 -5.87 40.12 78.07
C PHE A 169 -5.51 38.65 78.20
N HIS A 170 -5.67 37.90 77.11
CA HIS A 170 -5.28 36.50 77.04
C HIS A 170 -3.88 36.38 76.46
N LEU A 171 -2.93 35.82 77.22
CA LEU A 171 -1.55 35.63 76.75
C LEU A 171 -1.46 34.40 75.83
N ILE A 172 -1.05 34.61 74.58
CA ILE A 172 -1.03 33.55 73.54
C ILE A 172 0.35 32.99 73.26
N SER A 173 1.39 33.81 73.36
CA SER A 173 2.74 33.42 72.97
C SER A 173 3.77 34.17 73.80
N ALA A 174 4.94 33.56 73.95
CA ALA A 174 6.08 34.11 74.67
C ALA A 174 7.32 34.00 73.78
N ASP A 175 8.10 35.08 73.71
CA ASP A 175 9.33 35.15 72.90
C ASP A 175 10.37 34.12 73.35
N GLU A 176 11.28 33.71 72.47
CA GLU A 176 12.25 32.64 72.75
C GLU A 176 13.12 32.96 73.99
N PHE A 177 13.55 34.22 74.11
CA PHE A 177 14.27 34.71 75.31
C PHE A 177 13.46 34.54 76.60
N THR A 178 12.16 34.84 76.56
CA THR A 178 11.30 34.74 77.74
C THR A 178 11.07 33.32 78.18
N ARG A 179 10.90 32.41 77.22
CA ARG A 179 10.77 30.97 77.48
C ARG A 179 12.01 30.43 78.18
N HIS A 180 13.19 30.76 77.67
CA HIS A 180 14.46 30.36 78.29
C HIS A 180 14.67 30.99 79.68
N TYR A 181 14.33 32.27 79.83
CA TYR A 181 14.49 32.97 81.10
C TYR A 181 13.55 32.43 82.18
N LEU A 182 12.25 32.27 81.88
CA LEU A 182 11.27 31.75 82.84
C LEU A 182 11.58 30.31 83.24
N LEU A 183 12.03 29.48 82.29
CA LEU A 183 12.50 28.12 82.56
C LEU A 183 13.71 28.12 83.51
N SER A 184 14.67 29.04 83.33
CA SER A 184 15.80 29.20 84.26
C SER A 184 15.40 29.64 85.67
N GLN A 185 14.24 30.31 85.80
CA GLN A 185 13.66 30.75 87.08
C GLN A 185 12.66 29.71 87.65
N GLY A 186 12.54 28.53 87.03
CA GLY A 186 11.70 27.43 87.48
C GLY A 186 10.22 27.51 87.06
N VAL A 187 9.86 28.40 86.13
CA VAL A 187 8.49 28.54 85.59
C VAL A 187 8.44 27.91 84.20
N ASN A 188 7.63 26.87 84.01
CA ASN A 188 7.46 26.21 82.72
C ASN A 188 6.41 26.96 81.86
N VAL A 189 6.79 27.36 80.66
CA VAL A 189 5.95 28.14 79.75
C VAL A 189 5.18 27.23 78.80
N ALA A 190 3.86 27.35 78.74
CA ALA A 190 2.99 26.57 77.87
C ALA A 190 3.30 26.81 76.37
N PRO A 191 2.99 25.87 75.45
CA PRO A 191 3.14 26.08 74.00
C PRO A 191 2.24 27.22 73.49
N ASP A 192 2.58 27.80 72.34
CA ASP A 192 1.83 28.94 71.77
C ASP A 192 0.38 28.56 71.40
N GLU A 193 -0.56 29.45 71.72
CA GLU A 193 -1.98 29.32 71.39
C GLU A 193 -2.34 30.15 70.15
N ALA A 194 -3.34 29.67 69.39
CA ALA A 194 -3.81 30.38 68.20
C ALA A 194 -4.71 31.57 68.57
N VAL A 195 -4.54 32.69 67.89
CA VAL A 195 -5.43 33.85 68.02
C VAL A 195 -6.83 33.50 67.49
N PRO A 196 -7.91 33.90 68.18
CA PRO A 196 -9.27 33.72 67.66
C PRO A 196 -9.45 34.39 66.30
N ARG A 197 -10.34 33.79 65.49
CA ARG A 197 -10.66 34.31 64.16
C ARG A 197 -11.31 35.69 64.28
N ASP A 198 -10.66 36.70 63.68
CA ASP A 198 -11.20 38.03 63.46
C ASP A 198 -12.01 38.08 62.14
N PRO A 199 -13.35 38.20 62.17
CA PRO A 199 -14.19 38.20 60.98
C PRO A 199 -13.83 39.31 59.99
N TYR A 200 -13.50 40.51 60.48
CA TYR A 200 -13.23 41.67 59.63
C TYR A 200 -11.92 41.51 58.87
N THR A 201 -10.86 41.09 59.56
CA THR A 201 -9.54 40.89 58.93
C THR A 201 -9.59 39.81 57.85
N VAL A 202 -10.34 38.72 58.06
CA VAL A 202 -10.49 37.65 57.05
C VAL A 202 -11.28 38.12 55.83
N LEU A 203 -12.42 38.81 56.04
CA LEU A 203 -13.21 39.35 54.93
C LEU A 203 -12.43 40.37 54.11
N ARG A 204 -11.64 41.21 54.78
CA ARG A 204 -10.84 42.24 54.11
C ARG A 204 -9.64 41.64 53.38
N GLN A 205 -8.97 40.63 53.94
CA GLN A 205 -7.92 39.89 53.24
C GLN A 205 -8.48 39.20 51.99
N ALA A 206 -9.65 38.57 52.07
CA ALA A 206 -10.31 37.98 50.91
C ALA A 206 -10.69 39.05 49.86
N HIS A 207 -11.21 40.20 50.28
CA HIS A 207 -11.51 41.32 49.38
C HIS A 207 -10.24 41.88 48.71
N MET A 208 -9.18 42.11 49.48
CA MET A 208 -7.91 42.61 48.95
C MET A 208 -7.24 41.59 48.03
N ALA A 209 -7.27 40.30 48.36
CA ALA A 209 -6.78 39.24 47.50
C ALA A 209 -7.53 39.25 46.15
N ARG A 210 -8.86 39.39 46.19
CA ARG A 210 -9.71 39.54 45.01
C ARG A 210 -9.34 40.75 44.16
N GLU A 211 -9.21 41.94 44.74
CA GLU A 211 -8.90 43.16 43.97
C GLU A 211 -7.46 43.23 43.47
N THR A 212 -6.51 42.67 44.20
CA THR A 212 -5.07 42.71 43.83
C THR A 212 -4.63 41.55 42.94
N GLY A 213 -5.50 40.56 42.71
CA GLY A 213 -5.18 39.40 41.87
C GLY A 213 -4.41 38.28 42.56
N GLN A 214 -4.34 38.30 43.90
CA GLN A 214 -3.56 37.34 44.71
C GLN A 214 -4.35 36.09 45.12
N ASP A 215 -5.64 35.98 44.80
CA ASP A 215 -6.45 34.80 45.12
C ASP A 215 -6.14 33.63 44.15
N PRO A 216 -5.54 32.52 44.60
CA PRO A 216 -5.20 31.41 43.73
C PRO A 216 -6.41 30.62 43.23
N ASP A 217 -7.56 30.72 43.91
CA ASP A 217 -8.79 30.01 43.55
C ASP A 217 -9.67 30.81 42.57
N ALA A 218 -9.50 32.14 42.53
CA ALA A 218 -10.22 32.99 41.58
C ALA A 218 -9.50 33.06 40.23
N HIS A 219 -10.14 32.59 39.17
CA HIS A 219 -9.59 32.69 37.82
C HIS A 219 -9.68 34.14 37.30
N TYR A 220 -8.60 34.91 37.43
CA TYR A 220 -8.49 36.29 36.89
C TYR A 220 -8.29 36.36 35.37
N GLY A 221 -8.33 35.22 34.67
CA GLY A 221 -8.46 35.22 33.22
C GLY A 221 -9.70 36.01 32.84
N LYS A 222 -9.60 36.91 31.85
CA LYS A 222 -10.75 37.66 31.35
C LYS A 222 -11.85 36.65 30.97
N LYS A 223 -12.93 36.55 31.77
CA LYS A 223 -14.15 35.81 31.40
C LYS A 223 -14.60 36.45 30.08
N LYS A 224 -14.41 35.73 28.97
CA LYS A 224 -14.81 36.22 27.65
C LYS A 224 -16.32 36.18 27.62
N TYR A 225 -16.95 37.33 27.82
CA TYR A 225 -18.38 37.45 27.62
C TYR A 225 -18.68 37.18 26.14
N PRO A 226 -19.71 36.37 25.82
CA PRO A 226 -20.13 36.14 24.43
C PRO A 226 -20.36 37.45 23.66
N MET A 227 -20.88 38.48 24.35
CA MET A 227 -21.05 39.83 23.81
C MET A 227 -19.73 40.47 23.33
N LYS A 228 -18.61 40.16 23.98
CA LYS A 228 -17.30 40.66 23.57
C LYS A 228 -16.82 39.98 22.29
N ASP A 229 -17.01 38.67 22.15
CA ASP A 229 -16.65 37.95 20.92
C ASP A 229 -17.52 38.43 19.73
N PHE A 230 -18.81 38.71 19.98
CA PHE A 230 -19.69 39.36 19.01
C PHE A 230 -19.24 40.80 18.65
N MET A 231 -18.86 41.60 19.65
CA MET A 231 -18.35 42.96 19.45
C MET A 231 -17.02 42.95 18.67
N GLU A 232 -16.12 42.02 18.97
CA GLU A 232 -14.88 41.85 18.24
C GLU A 232 -15.13 41.41 16.78
N ALA A 233 -16.08 40.50 16.55
CA ALA A 233 -16.47 40.08 15.20
C ALA A 233 -17.09 41.22 14.38
N THR A 234 -17.96 42.03 14.99
CA THR A 234 -18.54 43.24 14.36
C THR A 234 -17.48 44.31 14.09
N LEU A 235 -16.45 44.43 14.93
CA LEU A 235 -15.28 45.27 14.70
C LEU A 235 -14.27 44.67 13.69
N GLY A 236 -14.59 43.54 13.05
CA GLY A 236 -13.81 42.94 11.96
C GLY A 236 -12.79 41.87 12.39
N LYS A 237 -12.87 41.36 13.62
CA LYS A 237 -12.07 40.19 14.02
C LYS A 237 -12.58 38.93 13.34
N PHE A 238 -11.69 38.18 12.70
CA PHE A 238 -12.02 36.88 12.12
C PHE A 238 -12.50 35.88 13.18
N ALA A 239 -13.73 35.39 13.04
CA ALA A 239 -14.41 34.47 13.95
C ALA A 239 -13.93 33.01 13.81
N ARG A 240 -12.62 32.76 13.82
CA ARG A 240 -12.08 31.38 13.85
C ARG A 240 -11.84 30.93 15.30
N PRO A 241 -12.28 29.73 15.71
CA PRO A 241 -11.92 29.17 17.00
C PRO A 241 -10.40 29.06 17.14
N SER A 242 -9.86 29.46 18.28
CA SER A 242 -8.40 29.50 18.49
C SER A 242 -7.71 28.14 18.40
N ASP A 243 -8.44 27.05 18.64
CA ASP A 243 -7.91 25.67 18.61
C ASP A 243 -7.95 25.02 17.22
N HIS A 244 -8.76 25.56 16.30
CA HIS A 244 -8.93 25.00 14.95
C HIS A 244 -7.62 24.99 14.16
N LEU A 245 -6.85 26.09 14.21
CA LEU A 245 -5.58 26.17 13.48
C LEU A 245 -4.54 25.18 14.06
N ARG A 246 -4.53 24.97 15.38
CA ARG A 246 -3.59 24.03 16.01
C ARG A 246 -3.87 22.60 15.56
N ARG A 247 -5.15 22.18 15.56
CA ARG A 247 -5.54 20.85 15.13
C ARG A 247 -5.33 20.65 13.64
N PHE A 248 -5.69 21.64 12.83
CA PHE A 248 -5.41 21.63 11.40
C PHE A 248 -3.92 21.43 11.12
N LEU A 249 -3.02 22.19 11.78
CA LEU A 249 -1.58 22.03 11.56
C LEU A 249 -1.02 20.69 12.07
N ALA A 250 -1.61 20.10 13.10
CA ALA A 250 -1.16 18.84 13.68
C ALA A 250 -1.61 17.62 12.85
N HIS A 251 -2.81 17.67 12.28
CA HIS A 251 -3.48 16.55 11.64
C HIS A 251 -3.91 16.86 10.20
N ASP A 252 -3.23 17.79 9.52
CA ASP A 252 -3.54 18.12 8.12
C ASP A 252 -3.35 16.87 7.26
N ARG A 253 -4.33 16.58 6.41
CA ARG A 253 -4.38 15.37 5.53
C ARG A 253 -4.42 14.02 6.27
N GLU A 254 -4.57 14.00 7.59
CA GLU A 254 -4.81 12.77 8.34
C GLU A 254 -6.31 12.47 8.39
N VAL A 255 -6.72 11.39 7.73
CA VAL A 255 -8.11 10.95 7.62
C VAL A 255 -8.19 9.47 8.00
N LEU A 256 -9.07 9.16 8.95
CA LEU A 256 -9.40 7.79 9.31
C LEU A 256 -10.48 7.28 8.36
N ARG A 257 -10.24 6.15 7.70
CA ARG A 257 -11.13 5.58 6.68
C ARG A 257 -11.66 4.23 7.15
N PHE A 258 -12.98 4.12 7.17
CA PHE A 258 -13.70 2.90 7.52
C PHE A 258 -14.58 2.44 6.36
N PHE A 259 -14.67 1.13 6.18
CA PHE A 259 -15.61 0.49 5.28
C PHE A 259 -16.84 0.08 6.07
N ALA A 260 -18.01 0.45 5.58
CA ALA A 260 -19.25 0.30 6.29
C ALA A 260 -20.35 -0.27 5.39
N ILE A 261 -21.36 -0.88 6.03
CA ILE A 261 -22.55 -1.39 5.36
C ILE A 261 -23.79 -0.88 6.07
N TRP A 262 -24.78 -0.48 5.28
CA TRP A 262 -26.12 -0.22 5.77
C TRP A 262 -27.05 -1.30 5.21
N ASP A 263 -27.54 -2.15 6.09
CA ASP A 263 -28.51 -3.18 5.72
C ASP A 263 -29.92 -2.58 5.79
N ASP A 264 -30.54 -2.31 4.64
CA ASP A 264 -31.91 -1.82 4.54
C ASP A 264 -32.89 -2.92 4.07
N THR A 265 -32.43 -4.18 3.93
CA THR A 265 -33.18 -5.30 3.29
C THR A 265 -34.50 -5.66 3.96
N GLU A 266 -34.72 -5.24 5.21
CA GLU A 266 -36.01 -5.39 5.89
C GLU A 266 -37.13 -4.58 5.22
N LYS A 267 -36.78 -3.54 4.45
CA LYS A 267 -37.77 -2.74 3.69
C LYS A 267 -38.14 -3.41 2.37
N LEU A 268 -39.35 -3.13 1.88
CA LEU A 268 -39.94 -3.73 0.67
C LEU A 268 -39.05 -3.64 -0.60
N TYR A 269 -38.23 -2.59 -0.71
CA TYR A 269 -37.26 -2.38 -1.80
C TYR A 269 -35.85 -2.13 -1.28
N GLY A 270 -35.59 -2.58 -0.06
CA GLY A 270 -34.33 -2.36 0.62
C GLY A 270 -33.21 -3.20 0.03
N ILE A 271 -32.05 -2.58 -0.14
CA ILE A 271 -30.83 -3.26 -0.54
C ILE A 271 -29.75 -3.01 0.51
N ARG A 272 -28.67 -3.78 0.45
CA ARG A 272 -27.48 -3.53 1.26
C ARG A 272 -26.62 -2.49 0.56
N HIS A 273 -26.49 -1.32 1.18
CA HIS A 273 -25.63 -0.25 0.67
C HIS A 273 -24.24 -0.35 1.27
N ARG A 274 -23.21 -0.28 0.42
CA ARG A 274 -21.81 -0.20 0.85
C ARG A 274 -21.36 1.26 0.88
N TYR A 275 -20.71 1.63 1.98
CA TYR A 275 -20.24 2.99 2.22
C TYR A 275 -18.78 3.02 2.64
N THR A 276 -18.12 4.12 2.33
CA THR A 276 -16.81 4.49 2.89
C THR A 276 -16.99 5.71 3.77
N LEU A 277 -16.63 5.59 5.05
CA LEU A 277 -16.70 6.67 6.03
C LEU A 277 -15.31 7.29 6.21
N HIS A 278 -15.24 8.61 6.10
CA HIS A 278 -14.05 9.40 6.37
C HIS A 278 -14.25 10.22 7.64
N PHE A 279 -13.34 10.06 8.60
CA PHE A 279 -13.26 10.92 9.78
C PHE A 279 -12.01 11.80 9.68
N PHE A 280 -12.21 13.11 9.61
CA PHE A 280 -11.11 14.08 9.48
C PHE A 280 -10.65 14.53 10.87
N LEU A 281 -9.41 14.19 11.25
CA LEU A 281 -8.85 14.51 12.57
C LEU A 281 -8.61 16.02 12.77
N ALA A 282 -8.37 16.76 11.70
CA ALA A 282 -8.18 18.22 11.76
C ALA A 282 -9.38 18.95 12.37
N ASP A 283 -10.60 18.55 12.00
CA ASP A 283 -11.83 19.29 12.31
C ASP A 283 -12.89 18.44 13.05
N ASN A 284 -12.62 17.16 13.32
CA ASN A 284 -13.55 16.17 13.87
C ASN A 284 -14.88 16.08 13.10
N THR A 285 -14.79 16.07 11.77
CA THR A 285 -15.94 15.98 10.87
C THR A 285 -16.01 14.61 10.20
N ILE A 286 -17.21 14.14 9.93
CA ILE A 286 -17.48 12.88 9.22
C ILE A 286 -18.02 13.18 7.82
N GLU A 287 -17.55 12.42 6.84
CA GLU A 287 -18.08 12.37 5.47
C GLU A 287 -18.35 10.92 5.10
N ILE A 288 -19.46 10.67 4.38
CA ILE A 288 -19.84 9.32 3.97
C ILE A 288 -20.00 9.29 2.45
N LEU A 289 -19.19 8.45 1.81
CA LEU A 289 -19.17 8.21 0.38
C LEU A 289 -19.87 6.89 0.07
N GLU A 290 -20.69 6.86 -0.96
CA GLU A 290 -21.33 5.63 -1.43
C GLU A 290 -20.38 4.89 -2.40
N SER A 291 -20.18 3.59 -2.18
CA SER A 291 -19.37 2.75 -3.08
C SER A 291 -20.29 1.93 -3.98
N TYR A 292 -20.24 2.21 -5.28
CA TYR A 292 -21.07 1.53 -6.29
C TYR A 292 -20.35 0.34 -6.91
N GLU A 293 -21.09 -0.76 -7.03
CA GLU A 293 -20.71 -1.87 -7.90
C GLU A 293 -21.12 -1.56 -9.35
N ARG A 294 -20.40 -2.14 -10.31
CA ARG A 294 -20.75 -1.96 -11.73
C ARG A 294 -22.13 -2.59 -11.97
N ASN A 295 -22.99 -1.86 -12.68
CA ASN A 295 -24.37 -2.27 -12.97
C ASN A 295 -25.24 -2.51 -11.72
N SER A 296 -24.99 -1.76 -10.63
CA SER A 296 -25.79 -1.84 -9.40
C SER A 296 -27.25 -1.39 -9.57
N GLY A 297 -27.55 -0.62 -10.62
CA GLY A 297 -28.86 -0.01 -10.82
C GLY A 297 -29.11 1.26 -10.00
N CYS A 298 -28.14 1.67 -9.17
CA CYS A 298 -28.17 2.95 -8.47
C CYS A 298 -27.54 4.06 -9.33
N ASP A 299 -28.11 5.26 -9.31
CA ASP A 299 -27.52 6.45 -9.93
C ASP A 299 -26.22 6.83 -9.19
N PRO A 300 -25.08 7.04 -9.87
CA PRO A 300 -23.80 7.29 -9.21
C PRO A 300 -23.72 8.68 -8.52
N PHE A 301 -24.21 8.77 -7.29
CA PHE A 301 -24.02 9.91 -6.42
C PHE A 301 -22.78 9.74 -5.52
N PRO A 302 -21.74 10.58 -5.64
CA PRO A 302 -20.47 10.33 -4.97
C PRO A 302 -20.53 10.40 -3.44
N LYS A 303 -21.52 11.08 -2.85
CA LYS A 303 -21.63 11.30 -1.40
C LYS A 303 -23.03 10.97 -0.91
N LEU A 304 -23.10 10.23 0.18
CA LEU A 304 -24.32 10.11 0.98
C LEU A 304 -24.47 11.28 1.95
N LEU A 305 -23.38 11.63 2.65
CA LEU A 305 -23.35 12.68 3.66
C LEU A 305 -22.19 13.63 3.37
N ASN A 306 -22.51 14.92 3.23
CA ASN A 306 -21.51 15.98 3.14
C ASN A 306 -20.71 16.07 4.43
N ARG A 307 -19.44 16.44 4.32
CA ARG A 307 -18.53 16.65 5.44
C ARG A 307 -19.15 17.59 6.49
N ALA A 308 -19.50 17.03 7.64
CA ALA A 308 -20.16 17.75 8.72
C ALA A 308 -19.75 17.19 10.10
N LYS A 309 -19.93 17.99 11.14
CA LYS A 309 -19.73 17.54 12.52
C LYS A 309 -21.00 16.83 12.99
N LEU A 310 -20.92 15.54 13.26
CA LEU A 310 -22.10 14.74 13.57
C LEU A 310 -22.31 14.62 15.08
N SER A 311 -23.51 14.97 15.55
CA SER A 311 -23.91 14.78 16.95
C SER A 311 -24.21 13.30 17.24
N LYS A 312 -24.00 12.83 18.46
CA LYS A 312 -24.43 11.49 18.92
C LYS A 312 -25.95 11.42 19.12
N ASP A 313 -26.58 12.55 19.41
CA ASP A 313 -28.02 12.65 19.67
C ASP A 313 -28.79 12.73 18.33
N PRO A 314 -29.66 11.77 17.99
CA PRO A 314 -30.37 11.74 16.71
C PRO A 314 -31.27 12.97 16.49
N GLU A 315 -31.88 13.49 17.57
CA GLU A 315 -32.74 14.68 17.53
C GLU A 315 -31.97 15.95 17.13
N ARG A 316 -30.69 16.04 17.55
CA ARG A 316 -29.81 17.18 17.22
C ARG A 316 -29.17 17.07 15.84
N GLN A 317 -29.17 15.88 15.22
CA GLN A 317 -28.66 15.70 13.85
C GLN A 317 -29.59 16.33 12.81
N ALA A 318 -30.92 16.29 13.02
CA ALA A 318 -31.94 16.64 12.03
C ALA A 318 -32.15 18.15 11.79
N CYS A 319 -31.73 19.02 12.72
CA CYS A 319 -32.06 20.44 12.69
C CYS A 319 -30.81 21.32 12.53
N ALA A 320 -30.46 21.66 11.29
CA ALA A 320 -29.48 22.72 11.00
C ALA A 320 -30.01 24.15 11.30
N ALA A 321 -31.18 24.29 11.95
CA ALA A 321 -31.89 25.56 12.12
C ALA A 321 -32.55 25.77 13.50
N VAL A 322 -32.22 24.98 14.54
CA VAL A 322 -32.66 25.30 15.90
C VAL A 322 -31.46 25.72 16.73
N CYS A 323 -31.41 27.03 16.96
CA CYS A 323 -30.67 27.67 18.02
C CYS A 323 -30.98 26.94 19.34
N ASP A 324 -30.02 26.20 19.91
CA ASP A 324 -30.02 25.99 21.35
C ASP A 324 -29.30 27.18 21.97
N GLU A 325 -30.06 28.28 22.08
CA GLU A 325 -29.94 29.17 23.22
C GLU A 325 -30.23 28.31 24.47
N GLY A 326 -29.18 27.84 25.12
CA GLY A 326 -29.22 27.66 26.56
C GLY A 326 -29.32 29.03 27.19
N ALA A 327 -30.54 29.56 27.22
CA ALA A 327 -30.93 30.76 27.93
C ALA A 327 -30.98 30.49 29.44
N ASP A 328 -29.86 30.07 30.02
CA ASP A 328 -29.64 30.12 31.46
C ASP A 328 -28.19 30.51 31.68
N GLY A 329 -27.99 31.71 32.20
CA GLY A 329 -26.69 32.28 32.55
C GLY A 329 -26.05 31.61 33.76
N GLU A 330 -26.04 30.29 33.82
CA GLU A 330 -25.25 29.51 34.77
C GLU A 330 -24.15 28.75 34.03
N ASP A 331 -23.00 28.70 34.70
CA ASP A 331 -21.70 28.40 34.13
C ASP A 331 -21.73 27.20 33.17
N VAL A 332 -21.28 27.46 31.94
CA VAL A 332 -20.90 26.43 30.96
C VAL A 332 -19.85 25.54 31.63
N THR A 333 -20.32 24.49 32.30
CA THR A 333 -19.48 23.40 32.73
C THR A 333 -18.82 22.77 31.48
N PRO A 334 -17.61 22.20 31.58
CA PRO A 334 -16.85 21.68 30.44
C PRO A 334 -17.52 20.52 29.69
N THR A 335 -18.73 20.13 30.09
CA THR A 335 -19.46 18.94 29.66
C THR A 335 -20.05 19.06 28.25
N ALA A 336 -20.24 20.29 27.71
CA ALA A 336 -20.86 20.52 26.41
C ALA A 336 -20.02 20.06 25.18
N GLN A 337 -18.75 19.69 25.36
CA GLN A 337 -17.91 19.19 24.26
C GLN A 337 -18.15 17.71 23.90
N HIS A 338 -18.93 16.95 24.68
CA HIS A 338 -19.07 15.49 24.53
C HIS A 338 -20.22 15.00 23.63
N ASN A 339 -21.04 15.86 23.04
CA ASN A 339 -22.21 15.43 22.26
C ASN A 339 -21.94 15.17 20.77
N TYR A 340 -20.69 15.23 20.31
CA TYR A 340 -20.30 14.93 18.92
C TYR A 340 -19.49 13.65 18.85
N TYR A 341 -19.58 12.93 17.72
CA TYR A 341 -18.75 11.75 17.48
C TYR A 341 -17.27 12.12 17.48
N SER A 342 -16.51 11.39 18.28
CA SER A 342 -15.05 11.37 18.29
C SER A 342 -14.55 10.14 17.55
N TRP A 343 -13.26 10.14 17.20
CA TRP A 343 -12.62 8.95 16.64
C TRP A 343 -12.65 7.77 17.63
N GLU A 344 -12.63 8.03 18.94
CA GLU A 344 -12.70 7.00 19.99
C GLU A 344 -14.01 6.20 19.94
N ASP A 345 -15.07 6.77 19.39
CA ASP A 345 -16.38 6.13 19.27
C ASP A 345 -16.49 5.20 18.05
N LEU A 346 -15.51 5.23 17.15
CA LEU A 346 -15.50 4.44 15.91
C LEU A 346 -14.75 3.12 16.13
N ALA A 347 -15.49 2.03 16.31
CA ALA A 347 -14.95 0.68 16.46
C ALA A 347 -15.51 -0.27 15.39
N ILE A 348 -14.70 -1.24 14.95
CA ILE A 348 -15.12 -2.26 13.98
C ILE A 348 -16.11 -3.21 14.66
N GLY A 349 -17.27 -3.43 14.04
CA GLY A 349 -18.38 -4.22 14.57
C GLY A 349 -19.48 -3.40 15.27
N GLU A 350 -19.24 -2.12 15.54
CA GLU A 350 -20.24 -1.23 16.13
C GLU A 350 -21.16 -0.58 15.06
N HIS A 351 -22.38 -0.24 15.49
CA HIS A 351 -23.35 0.47 14.65
C HIS A 351 -23.35 1.97 14.95
N LEU A 352 -23.13 2.77 13.90
CA LEU A 352 -23.26 4.22 13.94
C LEU A 352 -24.68 4.65 13.59
N GLN A 353 -25.29 5.45 14.46
CA GLN A 353 -26.63 6.01 14.26
C GLN A 353 -26.51 7.38 13.55
N ILE A 354 -26.82 7.41 12.26
CA ILE A 354 -26.67 8.61 11.42
C ILE A 354 -28.00 8.90 10.72
N TYR A 355 -28.67 10.00 11.07
CA TYR A 355 -29.99 10.39 10.55
C TYR A 355 -31.01 9.22 10.56
N ASN A 356 -31.10 8.51 11.67
CA ASN A 356 -31.91 7.31 11.86
C ASN A 356 -31.52 6.08 11.02
N ARG A 357 -30.34 6.07 10.41
CA ARG A 357 -29.77 4.91 9.71
C ARG A 357 -28.72 4.25 10.60
N ARG A 358 -28.82 2.92 10.75
CA ARG A 358 -27.85 2.10 11.49
C ARG A 358 -26.78 1.60 10.52
N ILE A 359 -25.61 2.23 10.54
CA ILE A 359 -24.50 1.92 9.65
C ILE A 359 -23.47 1.09 10.42
N LEU A 360 -23.24 -0.15 9.98
CA LEU A 360 -22.28 -1.07 10.60
C LEU A 360 -20.87 -0.85 10.03
N LEU A 361 -19.87 -0.67 10.90
CA LEU A 361 -18.46 -0.65 10.48
C LEU A 361 -17.90 -2.06 10.33
N LEU A 362 -17.40 -2.38 9.12
CA LEU A 362 -16.88 -3.70 8.78
C LEU A 362 -15.36 -3.78 8.88
N ASP A 363 -14.66 -2.76 8.39
CA ASP A 363 -13.20 -2.75 8.30
C ASP A 363 -12.65 -1.32 8.33
N ALA A 364 -11.34 -1.19 8.52
CA ALA A 364 -10.60 0.07 8.50
C ALA A 364 -9.31 -0.10 7.71
N ASP A 365 -8.88 0.99 7.05
CA ASP A 365 -7.62 1.03 6.33
C ASP A 365 -6.40 0.72 7.20
N ALA A 366 -5.31 0.28 6.57
CA ALA A 366 -4.03 0.05 7.24
C ALA A 366 -3.52 1.30 8.00
N SER A 367 -3.64 2.50 7.42
CA SER A 367 -3.26 3.75 8.08
C SER A 367 -4.08 4.02 9.34
N THR A 368 -5.38 3.71 9.29
CA THR A 368 -6.30 3.87 10.41
C THR A 368 -5.93 2.88 11.50
N ARG A 369 -5.69 1.61 11.16
CA ARG A 369 -5.24 0.58 12.12
C ARG A 369 -3.95 1.00 12.84
N SER A 370 -2.92 1.45 12.11
CA SER A 370 -1.67 1.92 12.71
C SER A 370 -1.85 3.15 13.62
N TRP A 371 -2.77 4.06 13.25
CA TRP A 371 -3.08 5.22 14.07
C TRP A 371 -3.73 4.82 15.40
N TYR A 372 -4.67 3.87 15.38
CA TYR A 372 -5.33 3.32 16.58
C TYR A 372 -4.36 2.55 17.49
N GLU A 373 -3.43 1.79 16.90
CA GLU A 373 -2.33 1.14 17.64
C GLU A 373 -1.43 2.17 18.34
N GLY A 374 -1.07 3.26 17.66
CA GLY A 374 -0.27 4.35 18.23
C GLY A 374 -0.93 5.06 19.42
N HIS A 375 -2.27 4.99 19.51
CA HIS A 375 -3.06 5.56 20.61
C HIS A 375 -3.50 4.51 21.66
N ASN A 376 -2.99 3.27 21.58
CA ASN A 376 -3.29 2.15 22.48
C ASN A 376 -4.76 1.68 22.48
N ILE A 377 -5.47 1.83 21.36
CA ILE A 377 -6.86 1.34 21.19
C ILE A 377 -6.91 0.47 19.93
N PRO A 378 -6.43 -0.78 19.94
CA PRO A 378 -6.36 -1.60 18.72
C PRO A 378 -7.76 -1.96 18.18
N LEU A 379 -7.93 -1.86 16.86
CA LEU A 379 -9.18 -2.21 16.17
C LEU A 379 -9.32 -3.72 15.98
N ALA A 380 -10.57 -4.21 16.02
CA ALA A 380 -10.92 -5.61 15.79
C ALA A 380 -10.56 -6.11 14.35
N PRO A 381 -10.50 -7.42 14.09
CA PRO A 381 -10.32 -7.95 12.75
C PRO A 381 -11.51 -7.61 11.82
N ALA A 382 -11.26 -7.55 10.51
CA ALA A 382 -12.26 -7.21 9.50
C ALA A 382 -13.42 -8.21 9.47
N ILE A 383 -14.66 -7.72 9.43
CA ILE A 383 -15.88 -8.54 9.38
C ILE A 383 -16.28 -8.73 7.90
N THR A 384 -16.27 -9.98 7.42
CA THR A 384 -16.72 -10.31 6.05
C THR A 384 -18.16 -10.81 6.08
N VAL A 385 -19.09 -10.03 5.56
CA VAL A 385 -20.49 -10.47 5.33
C VAL A 385 -20.52 -11.27 4.03
N LYS A 386 -20.50 -12.60 4.12
CA LYS A 386 -20.67 -13.49 2.96
C LYS A 386 -22.15 -13.71 2.70
N GLU A 387 -22.57 -13.49 1.46
CA GLU A 387 -23.89 -13.90 0.99
C GLU A 387 -23.80 -15.36 0.54
N GLU A 388 -24.62 -16.23 1.13
CA GLU A 388 -24.71 -17.63 0.71
C GLU A 388 -25.51 -17.71 -0.59
N ILE A 389 -24.79 -17.69 -1.73
CA ILE A 389 -25.39 -17.95 -3.03
C ILE A 389 -25.51 -19.48 -3.16
N PRO A 390 -26.72 -20.05 -3.27
CA PRO A 390 -26.85 -21.49 -3.51
C PRO A 390 -26.20 -21.85 -4.86
N PRO A 391 -25.38 -22.91 -4.93
CA PRO A 391 -24.78 -23.31 -6.19
C PRO A 391 -25.87 -23.69 -7.19
N PRO A 392 -25.66 -23.40 -8.50
CA PRO A 392 -26.62 -23.79 -9.52
C PRO A 392 -26.79 -25.32 -9.51
N HIS A 393 -28.01 -25.78 -9.76
CA HIS A 393 -28.29 -27.22 -9.88
C HIS A 393 -27.42 -27.82 -11.00
N VAL A 394 -26.56 -28.78 -10.64
CA VAL A 394 -25.70 -29.47 -11.59
C VAL A 394 -26.54 -30.40 -12.45
N PHE A 395 -26.44 -30.26 -13.77
CA PHE A 395 -27.11 -31.15 -14.71
C PHE A 395 -26.58 -32.59 -14.58
N THR A 396 -27.46 -33.54 -14.25
CA THR A 396 -27.18 -34.97 -14.27
C THR A 396 -27.86 -35.61 -15.48
N PRO A 397 -27.12 -36.20 -16.43
CA PRO A 397 -27.71 -36.83 -17.60
C PRO A 397 -28.60 -38.02 -17.20
N PRO A 398 -29.67 -38.31 -17.97
CA PRO A 398 -30.49 -39.49 -17.73
C PRO A 398 -29.72 -40.80 -17.95
N LEU A 399 -30.27 -41.90 -17.45
CA LEU A 399 -29.75 -43.24 -17.72
C LEU A 399 -29.82 -43.56 -19.21
N HIS A 400 -28.87 -44.36 -19.70
CA HIS A 400 -28.78 -44.72 -21.10
C HIS A 400 -29.92 -45.66 -21.55
N ASP A 401 -30.57 -45.34 -22.66
CA ASP A 401 -31.75 -46.06 -23.19
C ASP A 401 -31.43 -47.43 -23.85
N GLY A 402 -30.15 -47.80 -23.96
CA GLY A 402 -29.70 -49.09 -24.50
C GLY A 402 -29.51 -49.13 -26.02
N LEU A 403 -29.85 -48.05 -26.73
CA LEU A 403 -29.59 -47.87 -28.17
C LEU A 403 -28.26 -47.13 -28.38
N GLY A 404 -27.46 -47.58 -29.34
CA GLY A 404 -26.17 -46.98 -29.65
C GLY A 404 -25.11 -47.19 -28.56
N SER A 405 -24.04 -46.41 -28.62
CA SER A 405 -22.98 -46.44 -27.60
C SER A 405 -23.26 -45.39 -26.52
N GLU A 406 -22.93 -45.71 -25.25
CA GLU A 406 -23.14 -44.77 -24.14
C GLU A 406 -22.41 -43.43 -24.34
N GLU A 407 -21.25 -43.45 -25.00
CA GLU A 407 -20.45 -42.25 -25.27
C GLU A 407 -21.10 -41.35 -26.32
N ASP A 408 -21.80 -41.94 -27.29
CA ASP A 408 -22.48 -41.24 -28.40
C ASP A 408 -23.84 -40.69 -27.94
N SER A 409 -24.66 -41.50 -27.26
CA SER A 409 -25.96 -41.08 -26.71
C SER A 409 -25.84 -39.94 -25.68
N LEU A 410 -24.72 -39.89 -24.95
CA LEU A 410 -24.41 -38.83 -23.99
C LEU A 410 -24.18 -37.47 -24.68
N GLN A 411 -23.68 -37.46 -25.93
CA GLN A 411 -23.49 -36.21 -26.68
C GLN A 411 -24.81 -35.55 -27.03
N SER A 412 -25.86 -36.33 -27.26
CA SER A 412 -27.23 -35.83 -27.45
C SER A 412 -27.79 -35.16 -26.18
N CYS A 413 -27.32 -35.55 -24.99
CA CYS A 413 -27.70 -34.91 -23.73
C CYS A 413 -26.93 -33.60 -23.47
N TYR A 414 -25.70 -33.49 -23.97
CA TYR A 414 -24.85 -32.30 -23.78
C TYR A 414 -24.97 -31.26 -24.88
N HIS A 415 -25.35 -31.66 -26.09
CA HIS A 415 -25.39 -30.80 -27.27
C HIS A 415 -26.72 -30.95 -28.00
N LEU A 416 -27.33 -29.81 -28.35
CA LEU A 416 -28.54 -29.78 -29.17
C LEU A 416 -28.32 -30.42 -30.55
N LEU A 417 -27.15 -30.16 -31.14
CA LEU A 417 -26.67 -30.86 -32.34
C LEU A 417 -25.64 -31.89 -31.88
N PRO A 418 -25.94 -33.20 -31.98
CA PRO A 418 -25.05 -34.22 -31.45
C PRO A 418 -23.71 -34.16 -32.18
N LYS A 419 -22.64 -34.10 -31.39
CA LYS A 419 -21.27 -34.17 -31.89
C LYS A 419 -20.76 -35.58 -31.70
N ALA A 420 -20.04 -36.10 -32.70
CA ALA A 420 -19.41 -37.40 -32.55
C ALA A 420 -18.41 -37.39 -31.37
N PRO A 421 -18.38 -38.44 -30.53
CA PRO A 421 -17.43 -38.53 -29.44
C PRO A 421 -16.00 -38.58 -30.00
N LEU A 422 -15.12 -37.74 -29.46
CA LEU A 422 -13.71 -37.68 -29.86
C LEU A 422 -12.95 -38.84 -29.22
N LYS A 423 -12.30 -39.67 -30.05
CA LYS A 423 -11.36 -40.69 -29.60
C LYS A 423 -9.97 -40.05 -29.42
N SER A 424 -9.27 -40.39 -28.34
CA SER A 424 -7.89 -39.93 -28.17
C SER A 424 -6.99 -40.55 -29.24
N ILE A 425 -6.00 -39.80 -29.72
CA ILE A 425 -5.04 -40.30 -30.73
C ILE A 425 -4.32 -41.54 -30.20
N GLU A 426 -4.03 -41.59 -28.90
CA GLU A 426 -3.44 -42.74 -28.23
C GLU A 426 -4.31 -44.00 -28.31
N SER A 427 -5.64 -43.86 -28.34
CA SER A 427 -6.57 -45.00 -28.47
C SER A 427 -6.55 -45.67 -29.86
N LEU A 428 -5.93 -45.02 -30.85
CA LEU A 428 -5.79 -45.55 -32.21
C LEU A 428 -4.54 -46.42 -32.40
N ASP A 429 -3.58 -46.38 -31.47
CA ASP A 429 -2.33 -47.14 -31.57
C ASP A 429 -2.55 -48.60 -31.17
N THR A 430 -2.55 -49.54 -32.13
CA THR A 430 -2.79 -50.97 -31.85
C THR A 430 -1.53 -51.79 -31.64
N THR A 431 -0.36 -51.15 -31.49
CA THR A 431 0.94 -51.84 -31.47
C THR A 431 1.20 -52.57 -30.15
N GLU A 432 0.79 -51.99 -29.02
CA GLU A 432 1.02 -52.56 -27.69
C GLU A 432 -0.09 -53.57 -27.31
N VAL A 433 0.24 -54.87 -27.32
CA VAL A 433 -0.69 -55.95 -26.99
C VAL A 433 -0.14 -56.85 -25.88
N LEU A 434 -0.89 -57.00 -24.79
CA LEU A 434 -0.60 -57.93 -23.70
C LEU A 434 -1.29 -59.26 -23.94
N ARG A 435 -0.56 -60.36 -23.82
CA ARG A 435 -1.06 -61.72 -24.08
C ARG A 435 -0.99 -62.58 -22.82
N PHE A 436 -2.11 -63.21 -22.50
CA PHE A 436 -2.26 -64.12 -21.37
C PHE A 436 -2.81 -65.46 -21.85
N ARG A 437 -2.34 -66.56 -21.27
CA ARG A 437 -3.00 -67.86 -21.43
C ARG A 437 -4.06 -68.02 -20.35
N ALA A 438 -5.21 -68.51 -20.79
CA ALA A 438 -6.37 -68.66 -19.95
C ALA A 438 -7.03 -70.04 -20.14
N ARG A 439 -7.77 -70.46 -19.12
CA ARG A 439 -8.63 -71.65 -19.13
C ARG A 439 -9.97 -71.30 -18.48
N PHE A 440 -11.00 -72.10 -18.75
CA PHE A 440 -12.28 -71.93 -18.08
C PHE A 440 -12.22 -72.34 -16.61
N GLU A 441 -13.02 -71.65 -15.79
CA GLU A 441 -13.43 -72.10 -14.46
C GLU A 441 -14.78 -72.83 -14.59
N THR A 442 -14.75 -74.08 -15.06
CA THR A 442 -15.93 -74.92 -15.29
C THR A 442 -15.66 -76.36 -14.86
N GLU A 443 -16.69 -77.07 -14.39
CA GLU A 443 -16.64 -78.49 -14.04
C GLU A 443 -16.98 -79.42 -15.22
N GLN A 444 -17.45 -78.85 -16.34
CA GLN A 444 -17.81 -79.62 -17.54
C GLN A 444 -16.55 -80.27 -18.16
N PRO A 445 -16.52 -81.61 -18.30
CA PRO A 445 -15.30 -82.34 -18.71
C PRO A 445 -14.80 -81.94 -20.10
N GLU A 446 -15.71 -81.52 -21.00
CA GLU A 446 -15.39 -81.07 -22.36
C GLU A 446 -14.63 -79.73 -22.38
N ASP A 447 -14.96 -78.82 -21.46
CA ASP A 447 -14.43 -77.45 -21.44
C ASP A 447 -13.16 -77.30 -20.57
N VAL A 448 -12.86 -78.27 -19.69
CA VAL A 448 -11.70 -78.25 -18.78
C VAL A 448 -10.36 -78.29 -19.52
N ALA A 449 -10.28 -79.03 -20.63
CA ALA A 449 -9.05 -79.18 -21.42
C ALA A 449 -8.79 -77.99 -22.37
N ARG A 450 -9.78 -77.11 -22.58
CA ARG A 450 -9.68 -75.99 -23.51
C ARG A 450 -8.71 -74.93 -23.01
N ARG A 451 -7.94 -74.34 -23.93
CA ARG A 451 -6.91 -73.33 -23.64
C ARG A 451 -7.06 -72.16 -24.59
N PHE A 452 -7.04 -70.96 -24.02
CA PHE A 452 -7.29 -69.71 -24.71
C PHE A 452 -6.08 -68.79 -24.59
N VAL A 453 -5.88 -67.93 -25.58
CA VAL A 453 -5.02 -66.76 -25.50
C VAL A 453 -5.91 -65.54 -25.49
N ILE A 454 -5.79 -64.75 -24.43
CA ILE A 454 -6.45 -63.48 -24.25
C ILE A 454 -5.44 -62.41 -24.63
N SER A 455 -5.75 -61.66 -25.68
CA SER A 455 -4.95 -60.52 -26.14
C SER A 455 -5.66 -59.23 -25.75
N VAL A 456 -5.05 -58.45 -24.87
CA VAL A 456 -5.54 -57.16 -24.37
C VAL A 456 -4.73 -56.05 -25.03
N ILE A 457 -5.40 -55.14 -25.72
CA ILE A 457 -4.75 -54.00 -26.39
C ILE A 457 -4.71 -52.84 -25.40
N VAL A 458 -3.54 -52.24 -25.21
CA VAL A 458 -3.34 -51.27 -24.11
C VAL A 458 -4.01 -49.93 -24.40
N SER A 459 -4.01 -49.50 -25.65
CA SER A 459 -4.52 -48.20 -26.09
C SER A 459 -6.03 -48.01 -25.89
N ASP A 460 -6.83 -48.99 -26.28
CA ASP A 460 -8.30 -48.94 -26.23
C ASP A 460 -8.91 -49.87 -25.18
N GLN A 461 -8.08 -50.63 -24.46
CA GLN A 461 -8.49 -51.63 -23.46
C GLN A 461 -9.44 -52.70 -24.04
N SER A 462 -9.40 -52.91 -25.36
CA SER A 462 -10.18 -53.96 -26.00
C SER A 462 -9.54 -55.33 -25.81
N VAL A 463 -10.39 -56.36 -25.77
CA VAL A 463 -9.98 -57.74 -25.52
C VAL A 463 -10.38 -58.59 -26.70
N SER A 464 -9.48 -59.48 -27.12
CA SER A 464 -9.77 -60.55 -28.07
C SER A 464 -9.35 -61.89 -27.49
N ILE A 465 -10.13 -62.94 -27.74
CA ILE A 465 -9.90 -64.27 -27.20
C ILE A 465 -9.78 -65.24 -28.38
N ILE A 466 -8.67 -65.97 -28.43
CA ILE A 466 -8.40 -66.96 -29.48
C ILE A 466 -8.15 -68.31 -28.80
N GLU A 467 -8.85 -69.33 -29.28
CA GLU A 467 -8.66 -70.72 -28.87
C GLU A 467 -7.66 -71.41 -29.81
N PHE A 468 -6.70 -72.13 -29.23
CA PHE A 468 -5.76 -72.91 -30.02
C PHE A 468 -6.41 -74.17 -30.59
N ILE A 469 -6.05 -74.50 -31.83
CA ILE A 469 -6.47 -75.75 -32.48
C ILE A 469 -5.70 -76.91 -31.84
N GLN A 470 -6.41 -77.79 -31.14
CA GLN A 470 -5.85 -79.02 -30.58
C GLN A 470 -6.20 -80.21 -31.48
N ARG A 471 -5.21 -81.00 -31.91
CA ARG A 471 -5.46 -82.22 -32.68
C ARG A 471 -6.20 -83.24 -31.80
N ASN A 472 -7.21 -83.89 -32.36
CA ASN A 472 -8.01 -84.95 -31.71
C ASN A 472 -8.92 -84.48 -30.56
N SER A 473 -9.17 -83.17 -30.39
CA SER A 473 -10.09 -82.66 -29.35
C SER A 473 -11.58 -82.70 -29.75
N GLY A 474 -11.88 -82.81 -31.05
CA GLY A 474 -13.25 -82.73 -31.57
C GLY A 474 -13.86 -81.32 -31.59
N ILE A 475 -13.14 -80.30 -31.11
CA ILE A 475 -13.58 -78.90 -31.05
C ILE A 475 -12.81 -78.08 -32.08
N VAL A 476 -13.52 -77.32 -32.91
CA VAL A 476 -12.91 -76.40 -33.88
C VAL A 476 -12.33 -75.20 -33.13
N GLY A 477 -11.00 -75.09 -33.10
CA GLY A 477 -10.31 -73.92 -32.57
C GLY A 477 -10.45 -72.70 -33.48
N GLY A 478 -10.24 -71.49 -32.93
CA GLY A 478 -10.40 -70.25 -33.68
C GLY A 478 -10.62 -69.03 -32.79
N LYS A 479 -11.11 -67.92 -33.36
CA LYS A 479 -11.47 -66.73 -32.59
C LYS A 479 -12.70 -67.04 -31.73
N PHE A 480 -12.53 -67.03 -30.41
CA PHE A 480 -13.62 -67.21 -29.44
C PHE A 480 -14.35 -65.88 -29.19
N LEU A 481 -13.62 -64.77 -29.15
CA LEU A 481 -14.15 -63.42 -29.03
C LEU A 481 -13.40 -62.47 -29.95
N GLU A 482 -14.13 -61.80 -30.84
CA GLU A 482 -13.59 -60.73 -31.65
C GLU A 482 -13.32 -59.48 -30.80
N ARG A 483 -12.30 -58.70 -31.20
CA ARG A 483 -11.81 -57.52 -30.49
C ARG A 483 -12.95 -56.60 -30.09
N THR A 484 -13.26 -56.56 -28.81
CA THR A 484 -14.36 -55.75 -28.25
C THR A 484 -14.01 -55.28 -26.84
N ARG A 485 -14.51 -54.11 -26.43
CA ARG A 485 -14.39 -53.63 -25.05
C ARG A 485 -15.49 -54.26 -24.19
N ILE A 486 -15.15 -54.79 -23.02
CA ILE A 486 -16.06 -55.59 -22.20
C ILE A 486 -16.37 -54.86 -20.88
N LYS A 487 -17.66 -54.85 -20.50
CA LYS A 487 -18.14 -54.28 -19.23
C LYS A 487 -17.92 -55.25 -18.07
N ARG A 488 -17.63 -54.72 -16.88
CA ARG A 488 -17.62 -55.48 -15.63
C ARG A 488 -19.03 -55.97 -15.32
N THR A 489 -19.15 -57.26 -15.00
CA THR A 489 -20.41 -57.90 -14.64
C THR A 489 -20.35 -58.40 -13.20
N ARG A 490 -21.47 -58.29 -12.48
CA ARG A 490 -21.65 -58.91 -11.16
C ARG A 490 -21.94 -60.41 -11.30
N ALA A 491 -21.98 -61.12 -10.16
CA ALA A 491 -22.28 -62.54 -10.08
C ALA A 491 -23.60 -62.93 -10.80
N ASP A 492 -24.60 -62.04 -10.77
CA ASP A 492 -25.94 -62.22 -11.36
C ASP A 492 -26.04 -61.85 -12.85
N GLY A 493 -24.92 -61.52 -13.51
CA GLY A 493 -24.89 -61.16 -14.93
C GLY A 493 -25.27 -59.70 -15.25
N SER A 494 -25.69 -58.91 -14.26
CA SER A 494 -25.92 -57.47 -14.40
C SER A 494 -24.60 -56.68 -14.53
N ALA A 495 -24.59 -55.65 -15.37
CA ALA A 495 -23.43 -54.76 -15.50
C ALA A 495 -23.24 -53.95 -14.21
N MET A 496 -21.99 -53.83 -13.76
CA MET A 496 -21.67 -53.06 -12.55
C MET A 496 -21.68 -51.57 -12.87
N ALA A 497 -22.67 -50.83 -12.36
CA ALA A 497 -22.73 -49.38 -12.46
C ALA A 497 -21.76 -48.74 -11.44
N SER A 498 -20.96 -47.76 -11.89
CA SER A 498 -20.19 -46.90 -10.99
C SER A 498 -21.11 -45.89 -10.31
N THR A 499 -20.64 -45.30 -9.21
CA THR A 499 -21.28 -44.13 -8.58
C THR A 499 -21.49 -43.05 -9.65
N GLY A 500 -22.75 -42.79 -10.03
CA GLY A 500 -23.10 -41.87 -11.13
C GLY A 500 -23.68 -42.52 -12.40
N GLY A 501 -24.05 -43.81 -12.39
CA GLY A 501 -24.86 -44.42 -13.47
C GLY A 501 -24.10 -44.80 -14.74
N ARG A 502 -22.76 -44.72 -14.75
CA ARG A 502 -21.93 -45.18 -15.88
C ARG A 502 -21.61 -46.68 -15.76
N SER A 503 -21.57 -47.38 -16.89
CA SER A 503 -21.09 -48.77 -16.94
C SER A 503 -19.59 -48.83 -16.62
N SER A 504 -19.20 -49.69 -15.68
CA SER A 504 -17.79 -49.92 -15.38
C SER A 504 -17.16 -50.87 -16.41
N TRP A 505 -16.10 -50.44 -17.10
CA TRP A 505 -15.35 -51.24 -18.07
C TRP A 505 -14.25 -52.07 -17.39
N LEU A 506 -13.83 -53.17 -18.02
CA LEU A 506 -12.61 -53.88 -17.61
C LEU A 506 -11.38 -53.01 -17.89
N ASN A 507 -10.53 -52.87 -16.89
CA ASN A 507 -9.30 -52.08 -16.95
C ASN A 507 -8.08 -53.00 -17.05
N LEU A 508 -6.92 -52.44 -17.39
CA LEU A 508 -5.65 -53.17 -17.46
C LEU A 508 -5.28 -53.84 -16.12
N ASP A 509 -5.68 -53.24 -15.00
CA ASP A 509 -5.42 -53.74 -13.64
C ASP A 509 -6.14 -55.06 -13.34
N ASP A 510 -7.20 -55.39 -14.09
CA ASP A 510 -7.96 -56.63 -13.92
C ASP A 510 -7.24 -57.84 -14.55
N PHE A 511 -6.22 -57.60 -15.39
CA PHE A 511 -5.48 -58.63 -16.10
C PHE A 511 -4.12 -58.89 -15.45
N TYR A 512 -4.06 -59.92 -14.60
CA TYR A 512 -2.84 -60.42 -13.97
C TYR A 512 -2.89 -61.95 -13.82
N VAL A 513 -1.75 -62.61 -13.64
CA VAL A 513 -1.70 -64.06 -13.52
C VAL A 513 -2.31 -64.52 -12.19
N GLY A 514 -3.27 -65.44 -12.27
CA GLY A 514 -4.14 -65.86 -11.17
C GLY A 514 -5.46 -65.08 -11.09
N ALA A 515 -5.69 -64.06 -11.94
CA ALA A 515 -6.95 -63.33 -11.99
C ALA A 515 -8.10 -64.20 -12.53
N ARG A 516 -9.29 -63.97 -12.00
CA ARG A 516 -10.56 -64.56 -12.47
C ARG A 516 -11.36 -63.49 -13.17
N VAL A 517 -11.34 -63.50 -14.49
CA VAL A 517 -11.96 -62.45 -15.30
C VAL A 517 -13.21 -63.03 -15.98
N ARG A 518 -14.37 -62.45 -15.68
CA ARG A 518 -15.64 -62.85 -16.31
C ARG A 518 -15.83 -62.07 -17.61
N MET A 519 -15.89 -62.79 -18.73
CA MET A 519 -16.06 -62.24 -20.08
C MET A 519 -17.11 -63.08 -20.81
N THR A 520 -18.06 -62.43 -21.50
CA THR A 520 -19.10 -63.09 -22.32
C THR A 520 -19.83 -64.24 -21.60
N GLY A 521 -20.17 -64.03 -20.33
CA GLY A 521 -20.89 -65.02 -19.50
C GLY A 521 -20.06 -66.20 -18.98
N ARG A 522 -18.77 -66.29 -19.31
CA ARG A 522 -17.85 -67.33 -18.81
C ARG A 522 -16.74 -66.72 -17.96
N THR A 523 -16.24 -67.46 -16.97
CA THR A 523 -15.12 -67.03 -16.13
C THR A 523 -13.83 -67.66 -16.64
N PHE A 524 -12.84 -66.81 -16.93
CA PHE A 524 -11.52 -67.21 -17.38
C PHE A 524 -10.52 -67.03 -16.25
N VAL A 525 -9.72 -68.07 -16.00
CA VAL A 525 -8.57 -68.01 -15.08
C VAL A 525 -7.32 -67.80 -15.91
N LEU A 526 -6.66 -66.66 -15.72
CA LEU A 526 -5.37 -66.36 -16.34
C LEU A 526 -4.30 -67.13 -15.56
N PHE A 527 -3.55 -68.02 -16.21
CA PHE A 527 -2.56 -68.85 -15.51
C PHE A 527 -1.13 -68.61 -15.98
N GLU A 528 -0.93 -67.98 -17.14
CA GLU A 528 0.39 -67.68 -17.68
C GLU A 528 0.34 -66.36 -18.46
N MET A 529 1.45 -65.62 -18.50
CA MET A 529 1.60 -64.40 -19.29
C MET A 529 2.80 -64.50 -20.23
N ASP A 530 2.72 -63.84 -21.38
CA ASP A 530 3.82 -63.76 -22.34
C ASP A 530 5.00 -62.93 -21.78
N GLU A 531 6.22 -63.24 -22.21
CA GLU A 531 7.46 -62.59 -21.74
C GLU A 531 7.48 -61.09 -22.10
N TYR A 532 6.92 -60.73 -23.25
CA TYR A 532 6.71 -59.34 -23.63
C TYR A 532 5.78 -58.63 -22.61
N SER A 533 4.67 -59.27 -22.26
CA SER A 533 3.67 -58.73 -21.33
C SER A 533 4.27 -58.54 -19.93
N ALA A 534 5.05 -59.51 -19.45
CA ALA A 534 5.75 -59.42 -18.17
C ALA A 534 6.70 -58.23 -18.12
N LYS A 535 7.60 -58.08 -19.12
CA LYS A 535 8.53 -56.94 -19.21
C LYS A 535 7.81 -55.60 -19.31
N TYR A 536 6.72 -55.57 -20.06
CA TYR A 536 5.91 -54.36 -20.24
C TYR A 536 5.27 -53.90 -18.92
N MET A 537 4.67 -54.84 -18.17
CA MET A 537 4.04 -54.52 -16.89
C MET A 537 5.07 -54.10 -15.83
N GLU A 538 6.24 -54.76 -15.78
CA GLU A 538 7.36 -54.42 -14.89
C GLU A 538 7.95 -53.03 -15.20
N ALA A 539 8.02 -52.63 -16.47
CA ALA A 539 8.51 -51.32 -16.88
C ALA A 539 7.58 -50.16 -16.48
N ARG A 540 6.29 -50.45 -16.20
CA ARG A 540 5.26 -49.45 -15.88
C ARG A 540 4.58 -49.74 -14.52
N PRO A 541 5.33 -49.70 -13.40
CA PRO A 541 4.84 -50.12 -12.08
C PRO A 541 3.68 -49.26 -11.54
N ALA A 542 3.56 -48.00 -11.97
CA ALA A 542 2.49 -47.11 -11.55
C ALA A 542 1.10 -47.54 -12.07
N LYS A 543 1.05 -48.17 -13.26
CA LYS A 543 -0.19 -48.72 -13.82
C LYS A 543 -0.43 -50.15 -13.33
N PHE A 544 0.62 -50.95 -13.14
CA PHE A 544 0.51 -52.35 -12.74
C PHE A 544 1.03 -52.58 -11.32
N ALA A 545 0.18 -52.34 -10.32
CA ALA A 545 0.57 -52.45 -8.91
C ALA A 545 1.13 -53.84 -8.52
N ARG A 546 0.62 -54.92 -9.11
CA ARG A 546 1.09 -56.31 -8.85
C ARG A 546 2.42 -56.66 -9.51
N SER A 547 2.89 -55.84 -10.46
CA SER A 547 4.19 -56.01 -11.12
C SER A 547 5.28 -55.12 -10.50
N ASP A 548 4.92 -54.25 -9.55
CA ASP A 548 5.89 -53.47 -8.78
C ASP A 548 6.52 -54.31 -7.67
N LYS A 549 7.82 -54.56 -7.79
CA LYS A 549 8.63 -55.26 -6.80
C LYS A 549 8.53 -54.65 -5.39
N LEU A 550 8.45 -53.32 -5.28
CA LEU A 550 8.39 -52.65 -3.98
C LEU A 550 7.00 -52.74 -3.35
N ALA A 551 5.93 -52.55 -4.14
CA ALA A 551 4.56 -52.70 -3.67
C ALA A 551 4.27 -54.12 -3.18
N VAL A 552 4.70 -55.15 -3.93
CA VAL A 552 4.50 -56.56 -3.56
C VAL A 552 5.26 -56.89 -2.27
N LEU A 553 6.52 -56.47 -2.13
CA LEU A 553 7.29 -56.69 -0.89
C LEU A 553 6.70 -55.94 0.31
N ARG A 554 6.14 -54.75 0.13
CA ARG A 554 5.42 -54.02 1.19
C ARG A 554 4.14 -54.74 1.59
N LYS A 555 3.36 -55.27 0.63
CA LYS A 555 2.16 -56.07 0.88
C LYS A 555 2.48 -57.31 1.71
N VAL A 556 3.51 -58.06 1.30
CA VAL A 556 3.99 -59.24 2.02
C VAL A 556 4.47 -58.87 3.43
N ARG A 557 5.31 -57.83 3.57
CA ARG A 557 5.82 -57.40 4.89
C ARG A 557 4.72 -56.93 5.83
N GLY A 558 3.69 -56.25 5.33
CA GLY A 558 2.61 -55.68 6.15
C GLY A 558 1.71 -56.72 6.80
N GLN A 559 1.67 -57.95 6.27
CA GLN A 559 0.73 -59.00 6.70
C GLN A 559 1.41 -60.26 7.24
N VAL A 560 2.71 -60.44 7.01
CA VAL A 560 3.42 -61.66 7.44
C VAL A 560 4.01 -61.54 8.84
N ASP A 561 3.65 -62.49 9.70
CA ASP A 561 4.35 -62.75 10.95
C ASP A 561 5.67 -63.50 10.72
N LYS A 562 6.78 -62.91 11.21
CA LYS A 562 8.15 -63.46 11.02
C LYS A 562 8.30 -64.90 11.53
N SER A 563 7.65 -65.26 12.63
CA SER A 563 7.72 -66.60 13.22
C SER A 563 7.00 -67.65 12.36
N ALA A 564 5.81 -67.33 11.86
CA ALA A 564 5.02 -68.20 11.01
C ALA A 564 5.68 -68.43 9.63
N LEU A 565 6.26 -67.39 9.04
CA LEU A 565 7.02 -67.50 7.78
C LEU A 565 8.26 -68.37 7.95
N LEU A 566 9.04 -68.20 9.02
CA LEU A 566 10.23 -69.03 9.27
C LEU A 566 9.87 -70.50 9.52
N ALA A 567 8.76 -70.77 10.21
CA ALA A 567 8.26 -72.12 10.39
C ALA A 567 7.88 -72.78 9.05
N ALA A 568 7.08 -72.09 8.22
CA ALA A 568 6.67 -72.58 6.90
C ALA A 568 7.86 -72.77 5.94
N ILE A 569 8.83 -71.86 5.95
CA ILE A 569 10.07 -71.99 5.18
C ILE A 569 10.89 -73.19 5.65
N SER A 570 11.01 -73.40 6.97
CA SER A 570 11.78 -74.53 7.52
C SER A 570 11.18 -75.91 7.20
N GLU A 571 9.86 -76.00 7.08
CA GLU A 571 9.19 -77.24 6.66
C GLU A 571 9.39 -77.54 5.17
N LEU A 572 9.30 -76.53 4.31
CA LEU A 572 9.49 -76.68 2.87
C LEU A 572 10.97 -76.87 2.49
N GLN A 573 11.88 -76.23 3.22
CA GLN A 573 13.32 -76.35 3.01
C GLN A 573 13.86 -77.77 3.30
N LYS A 574 13.14 -78.57 4.11
CA LYS A 574 13.43 -80.01 4.29
C LYS A 574 13.13 -80.85 3.05
N ARG A 575 12.26 -80.36 2.14
CA ARG A 575 11.85 -81.07 0.92
C ARG A 575 12.65 -80.61 -0.30
N GLN A 576 12.85 -79.30 -0.47
CA GLN A 576 13.59 -78.72 -1.60
C GLN A 576 14.28 -77.41 -1.21
N SER A 577 15.41 -77.09 -1.87
CA SER A 577 16.18 -75.84 -1.63
C SER A 577 15.66 -74.63 -2.43
N GLN A 578 15.06 -74.91 -3.58
CA GLN A 578 14.59 -73.94 -4.56
C GLN A 578 13.10 -74.14 -4.81
N VAL A 579 12.38 -73.03 -5.00
CA VAL A 579 10.92 -73.02 -5.09
C VAL A 579 10.49 -72.29 -6.35
N ASP A 580 9.51 -72.87 -7.04
CA ASP A 580 8.86 -72.29 -8.23
C ASP A 580 7.73 -71.32 -7.85
N ALA A 581 7.27 -70.49 -8.79
CA ALA A 581 6.24 -69.48 -8.52
C ALA A 581 4.91 -70.05 -7.99
N GLU A 582 4.51 -71.27 -8.41
CA GLU A 582 3.29 -71.95 -7.93
C GLU A 582 3.43 -72.43 -6.48
N GLU A 583 4.59 -72.98 -6.16
CA GLU A 583 4.93 -73.44 -4.81
C GLU A 583 5.07 -72.25 -3.85
N LEU A 584 5.67 -71.14 -4.30
CA LEU A 584 5.73 -69.89 -3.54
C LEU A 584 4.32 -69.31 -3.31
N THR A 585 3.43 -69.42 -4.29
CA THR A 585 2.03 -69.01 -4.14
C THR A 585 1.33 -69.87 -3.10
N SER A 586 1.52 -71.19 -3.10
CA SER A 586 0.88 -72.08 -2.12
C SER A 586 1.40 -71.87 -0.69
N LEU A 587 2.69 -71.58 -0.52
CA LEU A 587 3.31 -71.20 0.76
C LEU A 587 2.69 -69.90 1.30
N MET A 588 2.61 -68.87 0.45
CA MET A 588 2.22 -67.52 0.86
C MET A 588 0.71 -67.33 0.96
N LYS A 589 -0.10 -68.17 0.30
CA LYS A 589 -1.57 -68.09 0.32
C LYS A 589 -2.19 -68.24 1.71
N ASN A 590 -1.51 -68.97 2.61
CA ASN A 590 -1.95 -69.14 4.00
C ASN A 590 -1.45 -68.02 4.93
N LEU A 591 -0.46 -67.23 4.50
CA LEU A 591 0.24 -66.22 5.31
C LEU A 591 -0.12 -64.78 4.92
N VAL A 592 -0.51 -64.53 3.66
CA VAL A 592 -0.80 -63.20 3.12
C VAL A 592 -2.16 -63.23 2.44
N ALA A 593 -3.05 -62.31 2.84
CA ALA A 593 -4.35 -62.15 2.22
C ALA A 593 -4.21 -61.57 0.80
N ASP A 594 -4.95 -62.12 -0.17
CA ASP A 594 -4.92 -61.72 -1.58
C ASP A 594 -3.52 -61.83 -2.23
N PHE A 595 -2.72 -62.84 -1.82
CA PHE A 595 -1.48 -63.17 -2.52
C PHE A 595 -1.76 -64.00 -3.77
N THR A 596 -1.37 -63.49 -4.93
CA THR A 596 -1.66 -64.11 -6.22
C THR A 596 -0.42 -64.62 -6.91
N GLN A 597 -0.62 -65.50 -7.89
CA GLN A 597 0.47 -66.08 -8.66
C GLN A 597 1.30 -65.00 -9.39
N HIS A 598 0.69 -63.88 -9.81
CA HIS A 598 1.42 -62.74 -10.35
C HIS A 598 2.41 -62.11 -9.36
N ASP A 599 2.04 -62.00 -8.08
CA ASP A 599 2.91 -61.45 -7.03
C ASP A 599 4.13 -62.36 -6.81
N ALA A 600 3.92 -63.68 -6.83
CA ALA A 600 4.98 -64.67 -6.75
C ALA A 600 5.93 -64.59 -7.95
N ILE A 601 5.38 -64.46 -9.17
CA ILE A 601 6.17 -64.31 -10.40
C ILE A 601 7.02 -63.04 -10.36
N THR A 602 6.47 -61.90 -9.90
CA THR A 602 7.21 -60.64 -9.75
C THR A 602 8.40 -60.78 -8.79
N ILE A 603 8.24 -61.54 -7.70
CA ILE A 603 9.33 -61.80 -6.74
C ILE A 603 10.40 -62.69 -7.38
N VAL A 604 9.99 -63.80 -8.00
CA VAL A 604 10.90 -64.79 -8.61
C VAL A 604 11.69 -64.17 -9.77
N ARG A 605 11.07 -63.37 -10.63
CA ARG A 605 11.75 -62.72 -11.78
C ARG A 605 12.79 -61.67 -11.38
N ASN A 606 12.57 -60.98 -10.25
CA ASN A 606 13.46 -59.92 -9.79
C ASN A 606 14.57 -60.42 -8.86
N TYR A 607 14.30 -61.45 -8.04
CA TYR A 607 15.21 -61.89 -6.96
C TYR A 607 15.65 -63.35 -7.06
N GLY A 608 15.04 -64.16 -7.95
CA GLY A 608 15.46 -65.52 -8.25
C GLY A 608 16.39 -65.62 -9.45
N ASP A 609 16.70 -66.85 -9.83
CA ASP A 609 17.48 -67.13 -11.03
C ASP A 609 16.58 -67.07 -12.29
N LYS A 610 16.95 -66.20 -13.23
CA LYS A 610 16.14 -65.86 -14.42
C LYS A 610 16.02 -67.01 -15.43
N LEU A 611 17.01 -67.90 -15.47
CA LEU A 611 17.02 -69.02 -16.42
C LEU A 611 16.17 -70.19 -15.91
N SER A 612 16.19 -70.43 -14.60
CA SER A 612 15.46 -71.53 -13.96
C SER A 612 14.09 -71.13 -13.41
N MET A 613 13.77 -69.82 -13.33
CA MET A 613 12.55 -69.26 -12.69
C MET A 613 12.32 -69.81 -11.28
N LYS A 614 13.41 -69.99 -10.54
CA LYS A 614 13.44 -70.53 -9.17
C LYS A 614 14.03 -69.52 -8.20
N ILE A 615 13.52 -69.49 -6.98
CA ILE A 615 14.06 -68.68 -5.89
C ILE A 615 14.58 -69.57 -4.75
N ASP A 616 15.75 -69.21 -4.20
CA ASP A 616 16.32 -69.89 -3.04
C ASP A 616 15.55 -69.50 -1.77
N LEU A 617 15.04 -70.49 -1.03
CA LEU A 617 14.25 -70.28 0.20
C LEU A 617 15.00 -69.49 1.28
N ALA A 618 16.32 -69.60 1.33
CA ALA A 618 17.17 -68.89 2.30
C ALA A 618 17.26 -67.37 2.03
N SER A 619 16.99 -66.93 0.80
CA SER A 619 17.06 -65.52 0.39
C SER A 619 15.81 -64.71 0.78
N LEU A 620 14.64 -65.37 0.89
CA LEU A 620 13.36 -64.73 1.18
C LEU A 620 13.31 -63.96 2.51
N PRO A 621 13.80 -64.49 3.66
CA PRO A 621 13.85 -63.74 4.91
C PRO A 621 14.82 -62.56 4.89
N GLN A 622 15.91 -62.67 4.12
CA GLN A 622 16.92 -61.61 3.97
C GLN A 622 16.38 -60.45 3.14
N LEU A 623 15.65 -60.74 2.05
CA LEU A 623 14.99 -59.75 1.19
C LEU A 623 13.94 -58.92 1.95
N LEU A 624 13.16 -59.57 2.82
CA LEU A 624 12.17 -58.89 3.68
C LEU A 624 12.83 -58.02 4.77
N ALA A 625 14.08 -58.33 5.17
CA ALA A 625 14.85 -57.55 6.14
C ALA A 625 15.56 -56.33 5.53
N TYR A 626 16.01 -56.42 4.27
CA TYR A 626 16.81 -55.39 3.59
C TYR A 626 16.07 -54.04 3.40
N LEU A 627 14.73 -54.06 3.35
CA LEU A 627 13.88 -52.86 3.24
C LEU A 627 13.85 -51.96 4.49
N ARG A 628 14.55 -52.32 5.58
CA ARG A 628 14.66 -51.50 6.80
C ARG A 628 15.55 -50.25 6.61
N ASN A 629 16.49 -50.28 5.66
CA ASN A 629 17.54 -49.26 5.54
C ASN A 629 17.33 -48.21 4.43
N ILE A 630 16.30 -48.36 3.58
CA ILE A 630 16.10 -47.51 2.38
C ILE A 630 15.12 -46.35 2.63
N GLN A 631 14.47 -46.27 3.80
CA GLN A 631 13.58 -45.15 4.12
C GLN A 631 14.29 -43.81 4.41
N GLY A 632 15.64 -43.75 4.37
CA GLY A 632 16.41 -42.56 4.75
C GLY A 632 17.08 -41.78 3.63
N THR A 633 17.15 -42.28 2.39
CA THR A 633 17.88 -41.60 1.30
C THR A 633 17.20 -41.85 -0.03
N MET A 634 16.77 -40.77 -0.71
CA MET A 634 16.65 -40.57 -2.17
C MET A 634 15.68 -39.40 -2.45
N VAL A 635 16.11 -38.19 -2.11
CA VAL A 635 15.96 -37.03 -2.99
C VAL A 635 17.35 -36.83 -3.60
N ALA A 636 17.40 -36.60 -4.92
CA ALA A 636 18.59 -36.36 -5.74
C ALA A 636 19.45 -37.60 -6.12
N ALA A 637 19.31 -38.02 -7.39
CA ALA A 637 20.42 -38.43 -8.26
C ALA A 637 19.93 -38.57 -9.71
N ASP A 638 20.15 -37.49 -10.49
CA ASP A 638 20.10 -37.50 -11.95
C ASP A 638 21.20 -38.39 -12.55
N ALA A 639 20.87 -39.11 -13.63
CA ALA A 639 21.86 -39.63 -14.57
C ALA A 639 21.30 -39.75 -16.00
N LYS A 640 21.62 -38.73 -16.80
CA LYS A 640 21.96 -38.71 -18.25
C LYS A 640 21.41 -39.83 -19.16
N LYS A 641 20.52 -39.43 -20.07
CA LYS A 641 20.12 -40.18 -21.28
C LYS A 641 21.20 -40.13 -22.38
N PRO A 642 21.44 -41.21 -23.14
CA PRO A 642 22.11 -41.15 -24.44
C PRO A 642 21.15 -40.63 -25.53
N LYS A 643 21.69 -39.87 -26.49
CA LYS A 643 20.96 -39.29 -27.64
C LYS A 643 20.45 -40.39 -28.59
N ALA A 644 19.20 -40.27 -29.00
CA ALA A 644 18.56 -40.99 -30.12
C ALA A 644 17.84 -39.95 -31.02
N PRO A 645 17.57 -40.25 -32.30
CA PRO A 645 17.44 -39.28 -33.38
C PRO A 645 16.17 -38.44 -33.29
N LEU A 646 16.21 -37.26 -33.92
CA LEU A 646 15.20 -36.20 -33.95
C LEU A 646 13.77 -36.75 -34.11
N LYS A 647 13.05 -36.82 -32.98
CA LYS A 647 11.59 -36.87 -32.95
C LYS A 647 11.06 -35.44 -33.02
N LYS A 648 10.01 -35.26 -33.83
CA LYS A 648 9.10 -34.10 -33.89
C LYS A 648 9.00 -33.46 -32.49
N GLN A 649 9.44 -32.20 -32.38
CA GLN A 649 9.20 -31.42 -31.18
C GLN A 649 7.68 -31.35 -31.00
N ALA A 650 7.20 -31.97 -29.93
CA ALA A 650 5.87 -31.69 -29.43
C ALA A 650 5.84 -30.19 -29.12
N SER A 651 4.89 -29.48 -29.70
CA SER A 651 4.57 -28.10 -29.37
C SER A 651 4.27 -28.01 -27.88
N MET A 652 5.30 -27.67 -27.10
CA MET A 652 5.13 -27.08 -25.79
C MET A 652 4.36 -25.77 -26.02
N GLY A 653 3.22 -25.61 -25.33
CA GLY A 653 2.22 -24.58 -25.60
C GLY A 653 2.62 -23.13 -25.30
N ASN A 654 3.79 -22.67 -25.73
CA ASN A 654 4.27 -21.29 -25.61
C ASN A 654 4.66 -20.64 -26.95
N ILE A 655 4.50 -21.35 -28.08
CA ILE A 655 4.97 -20.89 -29.40
C ILE A 655 4.29 -19.57 -29.83
N SER A 656 3.03 -19.35 -29.45
CA SER A 656 2.34 -18.10 -29.75
C SER A 656 2.92 -16.91 -28.98
N GLU A 657 3.24 -17.05 -27.68
CA GLU A 657 3.76 -15.94 -26.86
C GLU A 657 5.17 -15.53 -27.30
N GLU A 658 6.04 -16.50 -27.62
CA GLU A 658 7.38 -16.22 -28.15
C GLU A 658 7.31 -15.47 -29.48
N ILE A 659 6.34 -15.80 -30.35
CA ILE A 659 6.10 -15.08 -31.61
C ILE A 659 5.57 -13.67 -31.36
N GLU A 660 4.68 -13.47 -30.38
CA GLU A 660 4.18 -12.13 -30.03
C GLU A 660 5.29 -11.23 -29.50
N ASP A 661 6.14 -11.74 -28.60
CA ASP A 661 7.30 -11.04 -28.07
C ASP A 661 8.32 -10.73 -29.17
N ASP A 662 8.57 -11.69 -30.06
CA ASP A 662 9.49 -11.53 -31.20
C ASP A 662 8.99 -10.53 -32.25
N LEU A 663 7.69 -10.52 -32.57
CA LEU A 663 7.12 -9.49 -33.45
C LEU A 663 7.13 -8.11 -32.78
N SER A 664 7.08 -8.04 -31.45
CA SER A 664 7.08 -6.78 -30.71
C SER A 664 8.43 -6.07 -30.71
N THR A 665 9.55 -6.76 -30.96
CA THR A 665 10.90 -6.15 -30.90
C THR A 665 11.40 -5.54 -32.22
N LEU A 666 10.76 -5.86 -33.35
CA LEU A 666 11.19 -5.46 -34.70
C LEU A 666 10.19 -4.49 -35.37
N PRO A 667 10.62 -3.55 -36.22
CA PRO A 667 12.01 -3.17 -36.53
C PRO A 667 12.68 -2.44 -35.35
N ASN A 668 14.02 -2.54 -35.27
CA ASN A 668 14.77 -1.81 -34.26
C ASN A 668 14.74 -0.30 -34.55
N MET A 669 14.00 0.46 -33.74
CA MET A 669 13.80 1.90 -33.94
C MET A 669 15.07 2.73 -33.77
N ALA A 670 16.09 2.21 -33.06
CA ALA A 670 17.38 2.88 -32.92
C ALA A 670 18.11 3.04 -34.26
N LEU A 671 17.99 2.06 -35.17
CA LEU A 671 18.52 2.16 -36.53
C LEU A 671 17.89 3.33 -37.30
N GLY A 672 16.57 3.51 -37.16
CA GLY A 672 15.86 4.63 -37.80
C GLY A 672 16.27 5.99 -37.23
N GLN A 673 16.61 6.04 -35.94
CA GLN A 673 17.14 7.25 -35.30
C GLN A 673 18.57 7.56 -35.76
N LEU A 674 19.46 6.56 -35.86
CA LEU A 674 20.82 6.72 -36.35
C LEU A 674 20.85 7.15 -37.83
N HIS A 675 19.99 6.54 -38.66
CA HIS A 675 19.78 6.93 -40.05
C HIS A 675 19.37 8.41 -40.15
N PHE A 676 18.39 8.83 -39.35
CA PHE A 676 17.97 10.23 -39.31
C PHE A 676 19.10 11.18 -38.87
N LEU A 677 19.91 10.81 -37.87
CA LEU A 677 21.02 11.65 -37.41
C LEU A 677 22.06 11.90 -38.53
N LEU A 678 22.36 10.88 -39.34
CA LEU A 678 23.26 11.00 -40.47
C LEU A 678 22.67 11.87 -41.59
N GLN A 679 21.35 11.75 -41.83
CA GLN A 679 20.64 12.64 -42.76
C GLN A 679 20.67 14.08 -42.27
N HIS A 680 20.52 14.29 -40.96
CA HIS A 680 20.60 15.61 -40.34
C HIS A 680 22.01 16.21 -40.44
N GLN A 681 23.07 15.39 -40.35
CA GLN A 681 24.45 15.84 -40.52
C GLN A 681 24.69 16.48 -41.90
N GLN A 682 24.04 15.99 -42.96
CA GLN A 682 24.14 16.56 -44.31
C GLN A 682 23.39 17.90 -44.45
N SER A 683 22.51 18.26 -43.51
CA SER A 683 21.73 19.50 -43.54
C SER A 683 22.58 20.71 -43.14
N PRO A 684 22.43 21.88 -43.80
CA PRO A 684 23.15 23.11 -43.46
C PRO A 684 22.80 23.66 -42.07
N THR A 685 21.79 23.10 -41.39
CA THR A 685 21.34 23.51 -40.05
C THR A 685 21.81 22.54 -38.94
N SER A 686 22.75 21.66 -39.28
CA SER A 686 23.30 20.63 -38.37
C SER A 686 24.00 21.25 -37.15
N THR A 687 23.66 20.73 -35.96
CA THR A 687 24.39 20.98 -34.71
C THR A 687 25.29 19.80 -34.32
N LEU A 688 25.50 18.83 -35.22
CA LEU A 688 26.29 17.63 -34.96
C LEU A 688 27.76 17.88 -35.25
N SER A 689 28.64 17.40 -34.36
CA SER A 689 30.07 17.38 -34.62
C SER A 689 30.39 16.27 -35.63
N GLU A 690 31.49 16.40 -36.38
CA GLU A 690 31.95 15.35 -37.31
C GLU A 690 32.25 14.03 -36.57
N GLN A 691 32.64 14.09 -35.30
CA GLN A 691 32.90 12.93 -34.45
C GLN A 691 31.62 12.17 -34.09
N ASP A 692 30.54 12.89 -33.76
CA ASP A 692 29.24 12.29 -33.45
C ASP A 692 28.67 11.57 -34.68
N GLY A 693 28.85 12.14 -35.88
CA GLY A 693 28.45 11.53 -37.14
C GLY A 693 29.23 10.26 -37.47
N ALA A 694 30.55 10.25 -37.25
CA ALA A 694 31.39 9.06 -37.42
C ALA A 694 31.01 7.94 -36.43
N SER A 695 30.70 8.30 -35.18
CA SER A 695 30.19 7.36 -34.18
C SER A 695 28.84 6.77 -34.61
N ALA A 696 27.89 7.60 -35.03
CA ALA A 696 26.58 7.16 -35.49
C ALA A 696 26.68 6.24 -36.72
N LYS A 697 27.58 6.53 -37.66
CA LYS A 697 27.89 5.66 -38.80
C LYS A 697 28.40 4.29 -38.36
N THR A 698 29.33 4.26 -37.40
CA THR A 698 29.92 3.01 -36.91
C THR A 698 28.87 2.15 -36.21
N GLN A 699 28.06 2.77 -35.34
CA GLN A 699 26.95 2.09 -34.65
C GLN A 699 25.88 1.58 -35.62
N LEU A 700 25.56 2.34 -36.66
CA LEU A 700 24.60 1.93 -37.68
C LEU A 700 25.10 0.68 -38.43
N LEU A 701 26.37 0.67 -38.87
CA LEU A 701 26.95 -0.46 -39.58
C LEU A 701 27.06 -1.71 -38.69
N GLU A 702 27.40 -1.55 -37.40
CA GLU A 702 27.45 -2.65 -36.43
C GLU A 702 26.05 -3.28 -36.24
N LEU A 703 25.01 -2.47 -36.07
CA LEU A 703 23.64 -2.97 -35.92
C LEU A 703 23.08 -3.60 -37.20
N ILE A 704 23.45 -3.09 -38.38
CA ILE A 704 23.14 -3.69 -39.69
C ILE A 704 23.76 -5.08 -39.78
N GLN A 705 25.03 -5.22 -39.39
CA GLN A 705 25.74 -6.50 -39.39
C GLN A 705 25.14 -7.49 -38.37
N GLN A 706 24.77 -7.03 -37.17
CA GLN A 706 24.12 -7.86 -36.15
C GLN A 706 22.77 -8.41 -36.60
N SER A 707 22.03 -7.65 -37.42
CA SER A 707 20.69 -8.02 -37.91
C SER A 707 20.70 -8.65 -39.31
N ASP A 708 21.88 -8.85 -39.91
CA ASP A 708 22.10 -9.33 -41.28
C ASP A 708 21.27 -8.53 -42.34
N MET A 709 21.21 -7.20 -42.19
CA MET A 709 20.33 -6.29 -42.96
C MET A 709 20.86 -5.90 -44.35
N ALA A 710 20.91 -6.84 -45.29
CA ALA A 710 21.44 -6.57 -46.65
C ALA A 710 20.63 -5.52 -47.46
N PRO A 711 19.28 -5.59 -47.57
CA PRO A 711 18.51 -4.60 -48.34
C PRO A 711 18.61 -3.18 -47.78
N PHE A 712 18.55 -3.05 -46.46
CA PHE A 712 18.69 -1.75 -45.80
C PHE A 712 20.12 -1.19 -45.93
N TYR A 713 21.15 -2.03 -45.88
CA TYR A 713 22.53 -1.63 -46.13
C TYR A 713 22.71 -0.99 -47.51
N HIS A 714 22.14 -1.59 -48.56
CA HIS A 714 22.20 -1.02 -49.91
C HIS A 714 21.48 0.33 -50.00
N LEU A 715 20.31 0.45 -49.34
CA LEU A 715 19.57 1.72 -49.28
C LEU A 715 20.41 2.82 -48.62
N VAL A 716 21.02 2.53 -47.47
CA VAL A 716 21.87 3.47 -46.72
C VAL A 716 23.12 3.85 -47.53
N CYS A 717 23.82 2.88 -48.13
CA CYS A 717 25.02 3.16 -48.93
C CYS A 717 24.70 4.02 -50.14
N ARG A 718 23.56 3.77 -50.81
CA ARG A 718 23.08 4.59 -51.92
C ARG A 718 22.70 6.00 -51.49
N GLU A 719 22.00 6.17 -50.38
CA GLU A 719 21.53 7.47 -49.90
C GLU A 719 22.69 8.35 -49.44
N PHE A 720 23.64 7.79 -48.68
CA PHE A 720 24.81 8.52 -48.17
C PHE A 720 26.04 8.47 -49.09
N GLN A 721 25.93 7.82 -50.25
CA GLN A 721 27.03 7.62 -51.21
C GLN A 721 28.29 7.00 -50.58
N TRP A 722 28.10 5.99 -49.72
CA TRP A 722 29.20 5.26 -49.09
C TRP A 722 29.69 4.12 -50.00
N PRO A 723 30.99 3.75 -49.93
CA PRO A 723 31.50 2.60 -50.65
C PRO A 723 30.90 1.31 -50.09
N GLU A 724 30.37 0.47 -50.97
CA GLU A 724 29.78 -0.82 -50.62
C GLU A 724 30.88 -1.87 -50.40
N ASP A 725 30.84 -2.53 -49.24
CA ASP A 725 31.70 -3.69 -48.95
C ASP A 725 31.05 -4.97 -49.49
N ALA A 726 31.47 -5.37 -50.68
CA ALA A 726 30.95 -6.54 -51.38
C ALA A 726 31.17 -7.86 -50.62
N ALA A 727 32.13 -7.94 -49.70
CA ALA A 727 32.35 -9.15 -48.90
C ALA A 727 31.32 -9.26 -47.77
N LEU A 728 31.08 -8.15 -47.07
CA LEU A 728 30.07 -8.07 -46.01
C LEU A 728 28.65 -8.27 -46.56
N GLU A 729 28.33 -7.63 -47.69
CA GLU A 729 27.04 -7.75 -48.36
C GLU A 729 26.73 -9.20 -48.76
N ARG A 730 27.67 -9.89 -49.43
CA ARG A 730 27.51 -11.29 -49.82
C ARG A 730 27.31 -12.21 -48.62
N ALA A 731 28.08 -12.00 -47.55
CA ALA A 731 27.93 -12.80 -46.34
C ALA A 731 26.53 -12.66 -45.72
N MET A 732 25.98 -11.45 -45.69
CA MET A 732 24.60 -11.21 -45.21
C MET A 732 23.55 -11.76 -46.19
N SER A 733 23.73 -11.57 -47.50
CA SER A 733 22.77 -12.06 -48.51
C SER A 733 22.69 -13.58 -48.53
N ASP A 734 23.83 -14.27 -48.40
CA ASP A 734 23.91 -15.74 -48.41
C ASP A 734 23.20 -16.34 -47.20
N LYS A 735 23.39 -15.75 -46.00
CA LYS A 735 22.64 -16.16 -44.80
C LYS A 735 21.13 -15.93 -44.96
N ASN A 736 20.74 -14.75 -45.47
CA ASN A 736 19.33 -14.42 -45.68
C ASN A 736 18.67 -15.38 -46.70
N ALA A 737 19.38 -15.74 -47.76
CA ALA A 737 18.89 -16.71 -48.75
C ALA A 737 18.75 -18.12 -48.16
N GLN A 738 19.69 -18.55 -47.31
CA GLN A 738 19.61 -19.82 -46.60
C GLN A 738 18.42 -19.85 -45.62
N GLU A 739 18.20 -18.79 -44.85
CA GLU A 739 17.07 -18.69 -43.92
C GLU A 739 15.73 -18.63 -44.66
N LEU A 740 15.65 -17.88 -45.76
CA LEU A 740 14.45 -17.83 -46.61
C LEU A 740 14.10 -19.22 -47.15
N ALA A 741 15.09 -19.97 -47.66
CA ALA A 741 14.88 -21.32 -48.15
C ALA A 741 14.36 -22.28 -47.06
N GLN A 742 14.89 -22.17 -45.83
CA GLN A 742 14.39 -22.95 -44.68
C GLN A 742 12.95 -22.58 -44.31
N LEU A 743 12.61 -21.28 -44.35
CA LEU A 743 11.24 -20.81 -44.05
C LEU A 743 10.25 -21.23 -45.13
N ASP A 744 10.66 -21.20 -46.41
CA ASP A 744 9.83 -21.68 -47.53
C ASP A 744 9.60 -23.20 -47.47
N GLU A 745 10.62 -23.98 -47.09
CA GLU A 745 10.46 -25.42 -46.86
C GLU A 745 9.50 -25.70 -45.68
N ARG A 746 9.62 -24.96 -44.59
CA ARG A 746 8.70 -25.06 -43.44
C ARG A 746 7.26 -24.68 -43.81
N LEU A 747 7.09 -23.64 -44.63
CA LEU A 747 5.78 -23.21 -45.10
C LEU A 747 5.16 -24.29 -46.00
N ALA A 748 5.94 -24.87 -46.91
CA ALA A 748 5.48 -25.96 -47.76
C ALA A 748 5.11 -27.23 -46.95
N ASP A 749 5.90 -27.56 -45.92
CA ASP A 749 5.57 -28.65 -44.99
C ASP A 749 4.29 -28.35 -44.20
N ALA A 750 4.13 -27.11 -43.73
CA ALA A 750 2.93 -26.71 -42.99
C ALA A 750 1.66 -26.75 -43.86
N GLU A 751 1.75 -26.32 -45.12
CA GLU A 751 0.62 -26.37 -46.06
C GLU A 751 0.23 -27.80 -46.45
N GLN A 752 1.19 -28.71 -46.56
CA GLN A 752 0.94 -30.10 -46.95
C GLN A 752 0.54 -31.00 -45.78
N ASN A 753 1.13 -30.80 -44.60
CA ASN A 753 1.07 -31.74 -43.49
C ASN A 753 0.44 -31.19 -42.19
N LEU A 754 0.22 -29.87 -42.06
CA LEU A 754 -0.28 -29.21 -40.83
C LEU A 754 -1.57 -28.40 -41.10
N GLY A 755 -2.03 -27.62 -40.11
CA GLY A 755 -3.27 -26.83 -40.18
C GLY A 755 -3.04 -25.35 -40.51
N ASP A 756 -4.14 -24.60 -40.61
CA ASP A 756 -4.12 -23.16 -40.93
C ASP A 756 -3.36 -22.31 -39.90
N ILE A 757 -3.27 -22.77 -38.65
CA ILE A 757 -2.55 -22.06 -37.57
C ILE A 757 -1.04 -22.15 -37.81
N GLU A 758 -0.51 -23.34 -38.10
CA GLU A 758 0.91 -23.51 -38.39
C GLU A 758 1.33 -22.83 -39.69
N VAL A 759 0.43 -22.81 -40.70
CA VAL A 759 0.64 -22.03 -41.94
C VAL A 759 0.71 -20.53 -41.63
N LEU A 760 -0.18 -20.00 -40.78
CA LEU A 760 -0.15 -18.61 -40.35
C LEU A 760 1.15 -18.29 -39.60
N GLU A 761 1.61 -19.16 -38.69
CA GLU A 761 2.86 -18.97 -37.95
C GLU A 761 4.09 -18.95 -38.89
N ALA A 762 4.13 -19.85 -39.88
CA ALA A 762 5.19 -19.86 -40.89
C ALA A 762 5.19 -18.56 -41.73
N LEU A 763 4.00 -18.08 -42.12
CA LEU A 763 3.84 -16.81 -42.84
C LEU A 763 4.27 -15.60 -42.00
N LEU A 764 3.90 -15.54 -40.73
CA LEU A 764 4.31 -14.46 -39.82
C LEU A 764 5.83 -14.49 -39.55
N THR A 765 6.42 -15.68 -39.46
CA THR A 765 7.88 -15.85 -39.31
C THR A 765 8.62 -15.38 -40.56
N LYS A 766 8.07 -15.65 -41.74
CA LYS A 766 8.59 -15.12 -43.02
C LYS A 766 8.46 -13.60 -43.10
N ALA A 767 7.32 -13.03 -42.71
CA ALA A 767 7.12 -11.58 -42.65
C ALA A 767 8.08 -10.91 -41.64
N ARG A 768 8.33 -11.55 -40.49
CA ARG A 768 9.32 -11.12 -39.50
C ARG A 768 10.72 -11.04 -40.10
N MET A 769 11.14 -12.05 -40.85
CA MET A 769 12.45 -12.05 -41.51
C MET A 769 12.59 -10.85 -42.45
N PHE A 770 11.58 -10.56 -43.28
CA PHE A 770 11.58 -9.38 -44.16
C PHE A 770 11.63 -8.05 -43.40
N SER A 771 10.94 -7.96 -42.25
CA SER A 771 11.02 -6.80 -41.36
C SER A 771 12.41 -6.65 -40.72
N ARG A 772 13.03 -7.76 -40.30
CA ARG A 772 14.37 -7.78 -39.71
C ARG A 772 15.45 -7.37 -40.71
N ILE A 773 15.35 -7.76 -41.98
CA ILE A 773 16.33 -7.35 -43.01
C ILE A 773 16.12 -5.89 -43.50
N GLY A 774 14.97 -5.28 -43.14
CA GLY A 774 14.61 -3.93 -43.54
C GLY A 774 14.09 -3.82 -44.98
N ASP A 775 13.50 -4.88 -45.52
CA ASP A 775 12.84 -4.86 -46.84
C ASP A 775 11.36 -4.50 -46.66
N LYS A 776 11.05 -3.22 -46.91
CA LYS A 776 9.72 -2.65 -46.68
C LYS A 776 8.63 -3.34 -47.51
N ASP A 777 8.84 -3.46 -48.82
CA ASP A 777 7.78 -3.85 -49.75
C ASP A 777 7.42 -5.33 -49.56
N ARG A 778 8.43 -6.21 -49.48
CA ARG A 778 8.21 -7.64 -49.24
C ARG A 778 7.61 -7.93 -47.86
N ALA A 779 7.99 -7.16 -46.84
CA ALA A 779 7.38 -7.30 -45.52
C ALA A 779 5.88 -6.96 -45.56
N LEU A 780 5.49 -5.88 -46.23
CA LEU A 780 4.08 -5.48 -46.36
C LEU A 780 3.26 -6.52 -47.12
N GLU A 781 3.79 -7.07 -48.21
CA GLU A 781 3.16 -8.17 -48.95
C GLU A 781 2.98 -9.40 -48.07
N ALA A 782 4.02 -9.82 -47.33
CA ALA A 782 3.96 -10.97 -46.44
C ALA A 782 2.93 -10.79 -45.31
N PHE A 783 2.81 -9.59 -44.73
CA PHE A 783 1.78 -9.29 -43.73
C PHE A 783 0.36 -9.23 -44.31
N GLN A 784 0.21 -8.84 -45.58
CA GLN A 784 -1.09 -8.89 -46.26
C GLN A 784 -1.52 -10.33 -46.47
N VAL A 785 -0.63 -11.19 -46.99
CA VAL A 785 -0.89 -12.63 -47.20
C VAL A 785 -1.20 -13.33 -45.88
N ALA A 786 -0.44 -13.03 -44.81
CA ALA A 786 -0.74 -13.55 -43.48
C ALA A 786 -2.13 -13.11 -42.99
N GLY A 787 -2.56 -11.89 -43.32
CA GLY A 787 -3.85 -11.31 -42.94
C GLY A 787 -5.07 -11.94 -43.60
N GLU A 788 -4.90 -12.68 -44.71
CA GLU A 788 -5.97 -13.43 -45.38
C GLU A 788 -6.31 -14.73 -44.63
N LYS A 789 -5.35 -15.28 -43.89
CA LYS A 789 -5.54 -16.46 -43.05
C LYS A 789 -6.34 -16.11 -41.80
N PRO A 790 -7.11 -17.07 -41.23
CA PRO A 790 -7.90 -16.80 -40.03
C PRO A 790 -6.98 -16.48 -38.84
N GLN A 791 -7.12 -15.28 -38.27
CA GLN A 791 -6.35 -14.78 -37.13
C GLN A 791 -7.27 -14.39 -35.97
N SER A 792 -6.77 -14.50 -34.73
CA SER A 792 -7.42 -13.91 -33.57
C SER A 792 -7.40 -12.38 -33.65
N ILE A 793 -8.33 -11.70 -32.97
CA ILE A 793 -8.38 -10.22 -32.94
C ILE A 793 -7.06 -9.65 -32.42
N ASN A 794 -6.48 -10.27 -31.39
CA ASN A 794 -5.22 -9.85 -30.79
C ASN A 794 -4.01 -10.00 -31.74
N GLN A 795 -3.98 -11.07 -32.55
CA GLN A 795 -2.98 -11.24 -33.62
C GLN A 795 -3.15 -10.20 -34.73
N LYS A 796 -4.39 -9.90 -35.13
CA LYS A 796 -4.68 -8.84 -36.11
C LYS A 796 -4.20 -7.47 -35.63
N ILE A 797 -4.39 -7.17 -34.34
CA ILE A 797 -3.89 -5.94 -33.72
C ILE A 797 -2.36 -5.91 -33.71
N LEU A 798 -1.69 -7.01 -33.34
CA LEU A 798 -0.23 -7.09 -33.36
C LEU A 798 0.35 -6.86 -34.76
N VAL A 799 -0.22 -7.50 -35.78
CA VAL A 799 0.19 -7.28 -37.17
C VAL A 799 -0.01 -5.81 -37.57
N ALA A 800 -1.13 -5.20 -37.18
CA ALA A 800 -1.37 -3.77 -37.44
C ALA A 800 -0.34 -2.87 -36.74
N LEU A 801 -0.03 -3.12 -35.47
CA LEU A 801 1.01 -2.39 -34.71
C LEU A 801 2.41 -2.59 -35.31
N HIS A 802 2.71 -3.76 -35.87
CA HIS A 802 3.98 -4.03 -36.56
C HIS A 802 4.08 -3.24 -37.88
N VAL A 803 3.01 -3.21 -38.68
CA VAL A 803 3.00 -2.39 -39.90
C VAL A 803 3.12 -0.89 -39.58
N ILE A 804 2.51 -0.42 -38.49
CA ILE A 804 2.67 0.96 -38.01
C ILE A 804 4.14 1.24 -37.67
N ARG A 805 4.84 0.31 -37.00
CA ARG A 805 6.27 0.45 -36.71
C ARG A 805 7.13 0.53 -37.97
N ILE A 806 6.88 -0.32 -38.96
CA ILE A 806 7.56 -0.26 -40.27
C ILE A 806 7.32 1.13 -40.91
N GLY A 807 6.08 1.61 -40.86
CA GLY A 807 5.73 2.95 -41.34
C GLY A 807 6.48 4.07 -40.62
N LEU A 808 6.56 4.02 -39.28
CA LEU A 808 7.32 4.98 -38.47
C LEU A 808 8.83 4.89 -38.73
N PHE A 809 9.37 3.69 -38.95
CA PHE A 809 10.78 3.48 -39.28
C PHE A 809 11.17 4.17 -40.58
N PHE A 810 10.38 4.01 -41.65
CA PHE A 810 10.61 4.67 -42.94
C PHE A 810 9.98 6.07 -43.07
N SER A 811 9.33 6.57 -42.02
CA SER A 811 8.61 7.86 -42.00
C SER A 811 7.48 7.97 -43.03
N ASP A 812 6.80 6.87 -43.35
CA ASP A 812 5.63 6.82 -44.25
C ASP A 812 4.34 7.12 -43.48
N LEU A 813 3.92 8.39 -43.51
CA LEU A 813 2.77 8.88 -42.73
C LEU A 813 1.41 8.35 -43.24
N GLU A 814 1.26 8.12 -44.55
CA GLU A 814 0.00 7.65 -45.12
C GLU A 814 -0.29 6.20 -44.71
N LEU A 815 0.75 5.36 -44.73
CA LEU A 815 0.67 3.98 -44.26
C LEU A 815 0.30 3.94 -42.76
N VAL A 816 0.97 4.77 -41.95
CA VAL A 816 0.71 4.85 -40.51
C VAL A 816 -0.72 5.29 -40.22
N GLU A 817 -1.24 6.32 -40.89
CA GLU A 817 -2.62 6.79 -40.67
C GLU A 817 -3.66 5.70 -40.98
N LYS A 818 -3.47 4.98 -42.10
CA LYS A 818 -4.37 3.90 -42.51
C LYS A 818 -4.41 2.77 -41.48
N HIS A 819 -3.24 2.34 -40.99
CA HIS A 819 -3.14 1.24 -40.04
C HIS A 819 -3.51 1.64 -38.61
N ILE A 820 -3.31 2.90 -38.20
CA ILE A 820 -3.85 3.41 -36.92
C ILE A 820 -5.37 3.30 -36.91
N LYS A 821 -6.06 3.78 -37.95
CA LYS A 821 -7.53 3.67 -38.04
C LYS A 821 -8.02 2.22 -37.99
N LYS A 822 -7.31 1.32 -38.69
CA LYS A 822 -7.59 -0.13 -38.66
C LYS A 822 -7.37 -0.71 -37.26
N ALA A 823 -6.29 -0.35 -36.58
CA ALA A 823 -6.00 -0.81 -35.22
C ALA A 823 -7.01 -0.27 -34.20
N THR A 824 -7.44 0.98 -34.31
CA THR A 824 -8.49 1.55 -33.45
C THR A 824 -9.80 0.76 -33.59
N ALA A 825 -10.23 0.47 -34.82
CA ALA A 825 -11.43 -0.32 -35.07
C ALA A 825 -11.33 -1.74 -34.46
N LEU A 826 -10.19 -2.41 -34.64
CA LEU A 826 -9.97 -3.75 -34.07
C LEU A 826 -9.95 -3.74 -32.53
N ILE A 827 -9.46 -2.65 -31.91
CA ILE A 827 -9.44 -2.51 -30.45
C ILE A 827 -10.84 -2.27 -29.89
N ASP A 828 -11.70 -1.56 -30.62
CA ASP A 828 -13.10 -1.35 -30.25
C ASP A 828 -13.92 -2.65 -30.38
N GLU A 829 -13.57 -3.54 -31.32
CA GLU A 829 -14.19 -4.87 -31.49
C GLU A 829 -13.84 -5.86 -30.36
N GLY A 830 -12.70 -5.69 -29.67
CA GLY A 830 -12.34 -6.56 -28.54
C GLY A 830 -10.84 -6.68 -28.27
N GLY A 831 -10.09 -5.57 -28.32
CA GLY A 831 -8.65 -5.60 -28.06
C GLY A 831 -8.28 -5.55 -26.57
N ASP A 832 -7.20 -6.27 -26.22
CA ASP A 832 -6.64 -6.26 -24.87
C ASP A 832 -6.23 -4.86 -24.40
N TRP A 833 -6.27 -4.65 -23.08
CA TRP A 833 -5.92 -3.37 -22.45
C TRP A 833 -4.48 -2.92 -22.75
N ASP A 834 -3.51 -3.84 -22.76
CA ASP A 834 -2.11 -3.52 -23.06
C ASP A 834 -1.92 -2.99 -24.49
N ARG A 835 -2.50 -3.69 -25.48
CA ARG A 835 -2.46 -3.32 -26.90
C ARG A 835 -3.09 -1.94 -27.15
N ARG A 836 -4.15 -1.59 -26.39
CA ARG A 836 -4.75 -0.26 -26.40
C ARG A 836 -3.78 0.82 -25.92
N ASN A 837 -3.05 0.57 -24.83
CA ASN A 837 -2.08 1.53 -24.32
C ASN A 837 -0.89 1.71 -25.27
N ARG A 838 -0.40 0.62 -25.88
CA ARG A 838 0.63 0.71 -26.92
C ARG A 838 0.14 1.55 -28.10
N LEU A 839 -1.07 1.29 -28.61
CA LEU A 839 -1.64 2.07 -29.72
C LEU A 839 -1.67 3.57 -29.42
N LYS A 840 -2.01 3.99 -28.19
CA LYS A 840 -1.97 5.42 -27.80
C LYS A 840 -0.59 6.03 -27.96
N VAL A 841 0.47 5.29 -27.64
CA VAL A 841 1.85 5.76 -27.79
C VAL A 841 2.23 5.86 -29.28
N TYR A 842 1.88 4.85 -30.09
CA TYR A 842 2.07 4.88 -31.55
C TYR A 842 1.35 6.07 -32.20
N GLU A 843 0.08 6.26 -31.84
CA GLU A 843 -0.73 7.38 -32.31
C GLU A 843 -0.14 8.72 -31.83
N GLY A 844 0.34 8.79 -30.60
CA GLY A 844 1.03 9.98 -30.06
C GLY A 844 2.26 10.37 -30.89
N CYS A 845 3.11 9.41 -31.25
CA CYS A 845 4.29 9.66 -32.11
C CYS A 845 3.90 10.12 -33.52
N TYR A 846 2.88 9.49 -34.11
CA TYR A 846 2.32 9.93 -35.39
C TYR A 846 1.78 11.36 -35.32
N LEU A 847 1.05 11.71 -34.25
CA LEU A 847 0.47 13.04 -34.08
C LEU A 847 1.52 14.14 -33.89
N ILE A 848 2.68 13.84 -33.29
CA ILE A 848 3.83 14.75 -33.29
C ILE A 848 4.27 15.05 -34.74
N MET A 849 4.43 14.02 -35.57
CA MET A 849 4.83 14.17 -36.97
C MET A 849 3.74 14.85 -37.83
N ALA A 850 2.46 14.66 -37.49
CA ALA A 850 1.32 15.33 -38.13
C ALA A 850 1.05 16.75 -37.58
N ARG A 851 1.85 17.20 -36.59
CA ARG A 851 1.79 18.53 -35.97
C ARG A 851 0.53 18.79 -35.10
N ASP A 852 -0.17 17.75 -34.65
CA ASP A 852 -1.31 17.83 -33.70
C ASP A 852 -0.85 17.55 -32.26
N PHE A 853 -0.12 18.52 -31.69
CA PHE A 853 0.44 18.40 -30.34
C PHE A 853 -0.60 18.33 -29.23
N LYS A 854 -1.81 18.85 -29.44
CA LYS A 854 -2.86 18.88 -28.41
C LYS A 854 -3.41 17.49 -28.15
N LYS A 855 -3.67 16.72 -29.21
CA LYS A 855 -4.07 15.31 -29.06
C LYS A 855 -2.91 14.46 -28.58
N ALA A 856 -1.70 14.68 -29.12
CA ALA A 856 -0.50 13.96 -28.70
C ALA A 856 -0.25 14.10 -27.18
N ALA A 857 -0.35 15.32 -26.65
CA ALA A 857 -0.17 15.58 -25.22
C ALA A 857 -1.17 14.81 -24.35
N LYS A 858 -2.44 14.73 -24.78
CA LYS A 858 -3.46 13.96 -24.05
C LYS A 858 -3.13 12.47 -24.04
N LEU A 859 -2.77 11.90 -25.20
CA LEU A 859 -2.43 10.48 -25.32
C LEU A 859 -1.18 10.13 -24.51
N PHE A 860 -0.12 10.92 -24.61
CA PHE A 860 1.09 10.69 -23.84
C PHE A 860 0.87 10.83 -22.34
N GLN A 861 0.11 11.84 -21.90
CA GLN A 861 -0.24 12.04 -20.50
C GLN A 861 -1.01 10.85 -19.92
N GLU A 862 -1.94 10.27 -20.67
CA GLU A 862 -2.69 9.07 -20.26
C GLU A 862 -1.82 7.81 -20.19
N SER A 863 -0.77 7.74 -21.02
CA SER A 863 0.11 6.57 -21.13
C SER A 863 1.32 6.58 -20.17
N VAL A 864 1.58 7.66 -19.42
CA VAL A 864 2.77 7.77 -18.53
C VAL A 864 2.78 6.68 -17.45
N ALA A 865 1.64 6.44 -16.80
CA ALA A 865 1.51 5.46 -15.71
C ALA A 865 1.45 4.00 -16.19
N THR A 866 1.11 3.79 -17.47
CA THR A 866 0.81 2.48 -18.05
C THR A 866 1.67 2.20 -19.27
N PHE A 867 2.89 2.71 -19.27
CA PHE A 867 3.78 2.64 -20.43
C PHE A 867 4.32 1.21 -20.61
N THR A 868 4.02 0.60 -21.76
CA THR A 868 4.48 -0.75 -22.12
C THR A 868 5.08 -0.84 -23.53
N ALA A 869 5.15 0.29 -24.26
CA ALA A 869 5.66 0.36 -25.64
C ALA A 869 7.19 0.55 -25.69
N THR A 870 7.93 -0.34 -25.03
CA THR A 870 9.41 -0.29 -24.96
C THR A 870 10.08 -0.51 -26.30
N GLU A 871 9.38 -1.11 -27.26
CA GLU A 871 9.87 -1.32 -28.61
C GLU A 871 10.00 -0.05 -29.44
N LEU A 872 9.22 1.00 -29.12
CA LEU A 872 9.22 2.25 -29.87
C LEU A 872 10.26 3.23 -29.32
N MET A 873 10.35 3.33 -28.00
CA MET A 873 11.26 4.24 -27.30
C MET A 873 11.45 3.82 -25.83
N PRO A 874 12.56 4.23 -25.19
CA PRO A 874 12.72 4.04 -23.75
C PRO A 874 11.79 4.99 -22.97
N TYR A 875 11.49 4.63 -21.72
CA TYR A 875 10.58 5.40 -20.86
C TYR A 875 11.00 6.87 -20.70
N ASN A 876 12.30 7.14 -20.58
CA ASN A 876 12.83 8.50 -20.44
C ASN A 876 12.49 9.38 -21.65
N THR A 877 12.56 8.83 -22.87
CA THR A 877 12.19 9.54 -24.10
C THR A 877 10.68 9.78 -24.18
N MET A 878 9.88 8.83 -23.71
CA MET A 878 8.42 8.99 -23.61
C MET A 878 8.05 10.13 -22.64
N VAL A 879 8.67 10.20 -21.46
CA VAL A 879 8.48 11.30 -20.50
C VAL A 879 8.91 12.64 -21.11
N PHE A 880 10.02 12.67 -21.85
CA PHE A 880 10.47 13.85 -22.57
C PHE A 880 9.42 14.36 -23.57
N TYR A 881 8.83 13.48 -24.39
CA TYR A 881 7.74 13.87 -25.31
C TYR A 881 6.49 14.31 -24.57
N CYS A 882 6.12 13.62 -23.49
CA CYS A 882 4.97 14.01 -22.67
C CYS A 882 5.16 15.43 -22.12
N VAL A 883 6.30 15.74 -21.48
CA VAL A 883 6.55 17.06 -20.90
C VAL A 883 6.55 18.15 -21.97
N ILE A 884 7.24 17.95 -23.11
CA ILE A 884 7.28 18.96 -24.19
C ILE A 884 5.90 19.23 -24.77
N THR A 885 5.15 18.18 -25.09
CA THR A 885 3.82 18.32 -25.70
C THR A 885 2.78 18.88 -24.71
N CYS A 886 2.87 18.51 -23.43
CA CYS A 886 2.01 19.04 -22.37
C CYS A 886 2.29 20.51 -22.07
N VAL A 887 3.55 20.92 -21.96
CA VAL A 887 3.93 22.33 -21.76
C VAL A 887 3.39 23.22 -22.90
N LEU A 888 3.40 22.72 -24.14
CA LEU A 888 2.90 23.45 -25.29
C LEU A 888 1.37 23.62 -25.33
N SER A 889 0.62 22.63 -24.84
CA SER A 889 -0.82 22.50 -25.13
C SER A 889 -1.76 22.58 -23.92
N MET A 890 -1.26 22.33 -22.72
CA MET A 890 -2.09 22.27 -21.51
C MET A 890 -2.18 23.64 -20.83
N SER A 891 -3.30 23.87 -20.14
CA SER A 891 -3.46 25.05 -19.29
C SER A 891 -2.58 24.94 -18.05
N ARG A 892 -2.24 26.07 -17.41
CA ARG A 892 -1.40 26.10 -16.19
C ARG A 892 -1.96 25.24 -15.05
N VAL A 893 -3.29 25.20 -14.90
CA VAL A 893 -3.97 24.42 -13.85
C VAL A 893 -3.84 22.92 -14.12
N ASP A 894 -4.07 22.52 -15.37
CA ASP A 894 -3.96 21.12 -15.77
C ASP A 894 -2.51 20.64 -15.76
N LEU A 895 -1.57 21.51 -16.18
CA LEU A 895 -0.13 21.24 -16.16
C LEU A 895 0.35 20.94 -14.73
N LYS A 896 -0.12 21.71 -13.74
CA LYS A 896 0.22 21.44 -12.34
C LYS A 896 -0.28 20.07 -11.90
N LYS A 897 -1.58 19.84 -12.05
CA LYS A 897 -2.27 18.65 -11.53
C LYS A 897 -1.77 17.37 -12.18
N LYS A 898 -1.49 17.40 -13.49
CA LYS A 898 -1.21 16.20 -14.28
C LYS A 898 0.28 15.96 -14.55
N ILE A 899 1.11 17.00 -14.53
CA ILE A 899 2.54 16.89 -14.87
C ILE A 899 3.42 17.25 -13.69
N VAL A 900 3.30 18.46 -13.13
CA VAL A 900 4.19 18.94 -12.06
C VAL A 900 4.05 18.10 -10.78
N ASP A 901 2.82 17.78 -10.40
CA ASP A 901 2.52 17.00 -9.18
C ASP A 901 2.51 15.46 -9.44
N SER A 902 2.75 15.00 -10.69
CA SER A 902 2.73 13.56 -11.02
C SER A 902 3.97 12.85 -10.45
N PRO A 903 3.80 11.78 -9.66
CA PRO A 903 4.93 11.07 -9.06
C PRO A 903 5.78 10.32 -10.10
N GLU A 904 5.18 9.80 -11.18
CA GLU A 904 5.91 9.07 -12.22
C GLU A 904 6.90 10.00 -12.95
N ILE A 905 6.46 11.22 -13.24
CA ILE A 905 7.29 12.22 -13.92
C ILE A 905 8.38 12.72 -12.96
N LEU A 906 8.05 13.02 -11.70
CA LEU A 906 9.02 13.48 -10.71
C LEU A 906 10.14 12.46 -10.44
N ALA A 907 9.86 11.16 -10.55
CA ALA A 907 10.88 10.12 -10.41
C ALA A 907 11.94 10.17 -11.53
N VAL A 908 11.52 10.46 -12.78
CA VAL A 908 12.40 10.37 -13.96
C VAL A 908 12.95 11.72 -14.41
N ILE A 909 12.28 12.83 -14.12
CA ILE A 909 12.64 14.16 -14.65
C ILE A 909 14.06 14.60 -14.29
N ASN A 910 14.61 14.11 -13.17
CA ASN A 910 15.97 14.43 -12.73
C ASN A 910 17.05 13.67 -13.52
N GLU A 911 16.72 12.56 -14.17
CA GLU A 911 17.64 11.81 -15.03
C GLU A 911 17.84 12.51 -16.39
N ILE A 912 16.85 13.31 -16.81
CA ILE A 912 16.87 14.01 -18.09
C ILE A 912 17.42 15.43 -17.85
N PRO A 913 18.60 15.77 -18.41
CA PRO A 913 19.20 17.07 -18.19
C PRO A 913 18.28 18.20 -18.70
N CYS A 914 18.25 19.30 -17.95
CA CYS A 914 17.55 20.55 -18.28
C CYS A 914 16.01 20.50 -18.31
N LEU A 915 15.37 19.32 -18.28
CA LEU A 915 13.91 19.18 -18.38
C LEU A 915 13.18 19.73 -17.15
N THR A 916 13.73 19.54 -15.95
CA THR A 916 13.18 20.09 -14.70
C THR A 916 13.14 21.62 -14.73
N GLN A 917 14.22 22.25 -15.22
CA GLN A 917 14.29 23.72 -15.32
C GLN A 917 13.33 24.25 -16.38
N PHE A 918 13.14 23.52 -17.48
CA PHE A 918 12.18 23.86 -18.52
C PHE A 918 10.72 23.82 -18.03
N LEU A 919 10.33 22.75 -17.31
CA LEU A 919 8.97 22.62 -16.78
C LEU A 919 8.70 23.63 -15.65
N ASN A 920 9.57 23.65 -14.63
CA ASN A 920 9.35 24.48 -13.45
C ASN A 920 9.56 25.97 -13.75
N GLY A 921 10.49 26.31 -14.66
CA GLY A 921 10.71 27.71 -15.07
C GLY A 921 9.45 28.38 -15.60
N LEU A 922 8.64 27.66 -16.38
CA LEU A 922 7.35 28.18 -16.87
C LEU A 922 6.27 28.22 -15.77
N TYR A 923 6.21 27.19 -14.93
CA TYR A 923 5.18 27.07 -13.90
C TYR A 923 5.37 28.05 -12.73
N ASP A 924 6.61 28.21 -12.26
CA ASP A 924 7.04 29.13 -11.20
C ASP A 924 7.15 30.59 -11.70
N CYS A 925 6.92 30.81 -13.01
CA CYS A 925 7.04 32.10 -13.68
C CYS A 925 8.47 32.69 -13.67
N ASP A 926 9.50 31.85 -13.63
CA ASP A 926 10.91 32.24 -13.80
C ASP A 926 11.31 32.14 -15.28
N TYR A 927 10.91 33.15 -16.05
CA TYR A 927 11.06 33.16 -17.51
C TYR A 927 12.52 33.19 -17.98
N LYS A 928 13.44 33.73 -17.18
CA LYS A 928 14.87 33.73 -17.49
C LYS A 928 15.43 32.30 -17.52
N LYS A 929 15.10 31.48 -16.52
CA LYS A 929 15.49 30.06 -16.50
C LYS A 929 14.79 29.26 -17.60
N PHE A 930 13.54 29.59 -17.90
CA PHE A 930 12.81 28.96 -19.00
C PHE A 930 13.49 29.20 -20.36
N PHE A 931 13.91 30.44 -20.65
CA PHE A 931 14.59 30.76 -21.90
C PHE A 931 15.98 30.15 -22.01
N SER A 932 16.74 30.07 -20.91
CA SER A 932 18.02 29.33 -20.93
C SER A 932 17.79 27.83 -21.17
N ALA A 933 16.84 27.22 -20.47
CA ALA A 933 16.52 25.80 -20.64
C ALA A 933 15.99 25.48 -22.05
N MET A 934 15.25 26.41 -22.68
CA MET A 934 14.81 26.28 -24.08
C MET A 934 15.99 26.17 -25.06
N VAL A 935 17.07 26.92 -24.82
CA VAL A 935 18.30 26.87 -25.63
C VAL A 935 19.03 25.55 -25.38
N ASP A 936 19.13 25.13 -24.12
CA ASP A 936 19.81 23.88 -23.75
C ASP A 936 19.10 22.63 -24.30
N ILE A 937 17.77 22.67 -24.43
CA ILE A 937 16.96 21.57 -25.00
C ILE A 937 17.03 21.52 -26.54
N GLN A 938 17.43 22.62 -27.19
CA GLN A 938 17.41 22.73 -28.65
C GLN A 938 18.20 21.65 -29.39
N PRO A 939 19.43 21.29 -28.98
CA PRO A 939 20.17 20.20 -29.61
C PRO A 939 19.45 18.85 -29.51
N TYR A 940 18.76 18.58 -28.40
CA TYR A 940 18.02 17.32 -28.21
C TYR A 940 16.81 17.22 -29.14
N ILE A 941 16.05 18.32 -29.30
CA ILE A 941 14.90 18.40 -30.22
C ILE A 941 15.34 18.28 -31.68
N LEU A 942 16.48 18.86 -32.05
CA LEU A 942 17.00 18.79 -33.42
C LEU A 942 17.55 17.41 -33.78
N ARG A 943 18.15 16.72 -32.81
CA ARG A 943 18.66 15.36 -32.97
C ARG A 943 17.55 14.32 -33.06
N ASP A 944 16.41 14.57 -32.43
CA ASP A 944 15.29 13.63 -32.44
C ASP A 944 14.55 13.58 -33.79
N LYS A 945 14.27 12.35 -34.26
CA LYS A 945 13.59 12.10 -35.54
C LYS A 945 12.17 12.69 -35.58
N TYR A 946 11.40 12.57 -34.50
CA TYR A 946 9.99 12.95 -34.52
C TYR A 946 9.79 14.46 -34.39
N LEU A 947 10.56 15.14 -33.54
CA LEU A 947 10.39 16.56 -33.26
C LEU A 947 11.15 17.50 -34.22
N SER A 948 12.28 17.07 -34.78
CA SER A 948 13.20 17.91 -35.56
C SER A 948 12.52 18.67 -36.72
N THR A 949 11.67 17.99 -37.49
CA THR A 949 10.95 18.53 -38.65
C THR A 949 10.08 19.74 -38.28
N HIS A 950 9.64 19.82 -37.03
CA HIS A 950 8.71 20.84 -36.53
C HIS A 950 9.30 21.69 -35.41
N SER A 951 10.61 21.60 -35.18
CA SER A 951 11.35 22.39 -34.18
C SER A 951 11.05 23.89 -34.25
N ARG A 952 11.10 24.50 -35.45
CA ARG A 952 10.78 25.93 -35.65
C ARG A 952 9.37 26.30 -35.21
N PHE A 953 8.39 25.44 -35.48
CA PHE A 953 7.01 25.65 -35.05
C PHE A 953 6.91 25.57 -33.53
N LEU A 954 7.50 24.55 -32.93
CA LEU A 954 7.50 24.30 -31.49
C LEU A 954 8.09 25.47 -30.71
N TYR A 955 9.28 25.95 -31.09
CA TYR A 955 9.93 27.10 -30.45
C TYR A 955 9.13 28.39 -30.59
N ARG A 956 8.52 28.62 -31.75
CA ARG A 956 7.67 29.80 -31.97
C ARG A 956 6.45 29.79 -31.05
N GLU A 957 5.79 28.65 -30.92
CA GLU A 957 4.60 28.49 -30.09
C GLU A 957 4.93 28.55 -28.58
N LEU A 958 6.06 27.97 -28.15
CA LEU A 958 6.55 28.11 -26.76
C LEU A 958 6.83 29.57 -26.38
N ARG A 959 7.41 30.37 -27.29
CA ARG A 959 7.62 31.81 -27.07
C ARG A 959 6.31 32.56 -26.93
N VAL A 960 5.35 32.31 -27.82
CA VAL A 960 4.00 32.91 -27.73
C VAL A 960 3.35 32.57 -26.40
N LEU A 961 3.46 31.32 -25.95
CA LEU A 961 2.90 30.87 -24.68
C LEU A 961 3.51 31.62 -23.48
N ALA A 962 4.85 31.70 -23.41
CA ALA A 962 5.53 32.40 -22.33
C ALA A 962 5.23 33.91 -22.32
N TYR A 963 5.22 34.56 -23.49
CA TYR A 963 4.86 35.98 -23.61
C TYR A 963 3.40 36.24 -23.25
N SER A 964 2.48 35.38 -23.69
CA SER A 964 1.05 35.49 -23.36
C SER A 964 0.83 35.35 -21.85
N GLN A 965 1.44 34.36 -21.22
CA GLN A 965 1.32 34.13 -19.77
C GLN A 965 1.83 35.32 -18.96
N PHE A 966 2.95 35.93 -19.36
CA PHE A 966 3.49 37.11 -18.68
C PHE A 966 2.57 38.32 -18.86
N LEU A 967 2.12 38.59 -20.09
CA LEU A 967 1.30 39.77 -20.39
C LEU A 967 -0.12 39.69 -19.79
N GLU A 968 -0.70 38.50 -19.63
CA GLU A 968 -2.06 38.33 -19.10
C GLU A 968 -2.24 38.91 -17.68
N ALA A 969 -1.17 38.90 -16.87
CA ALA A 969 -1.17 39.43 -15.51
C ALA A 969 -1.18 40.96 -15.43
N TYR A 970 -0.84 41.66 -16.52
CA TYR A 970 -0.66 43.11 -16.51
C TYR A 970 -1.49 43.81 -17.57
N ARG A 971 -2.10 44.94 -17.21
CA ARG A 971 -2.77 45.83 -18.18
C ARG A 971 -1.76 46.62 -19.04
N SER A 972 -0.66 47.05 -18.43
CA SER A 972 0.40 47.81 -19.07
C SER A 972 1.75 47.47 -18.43
N VAL A 973 2.79 47.22 -19.23
CA VAL A 973 4.17 46.92 -18.77
C VAL A 973 5.19 47.64 -19.62
N THR A 974 6.29 48.11 -19.04
CA THR A 974 7.41 48.66 -19.80
C THR A 974 8.22 47.56 -20.47
N ILE A 975 8.64 47.76 -21.74
CA ILE A 975 9.42 46.77 -22.50
C ILE A 975 10.73 46.43 -21.78
N GLY A 976 11.36 47.41 -21.12
CA GLY A 976 12.58 47.19 -20.34
C GLY A 976 12.40 46.25 -19.15
N SER A 977 11.26 46.33 -18.45
CA SER A 977 10.91 45.40 -17.36
C SER A 977 10.74 43.97 -17.87
N MET A 978 10.02 43.82 -18.98
CA MET A 978 9.82 42.51 -19.60
C MET A 978 11.15 41.94 -20.12
N ALA A 979 11.98 42.75 -20.77
CA ALA A 979 13.31 42.33 -21.25
C ALA A 979 14.18 41.81 -20.09
N ALA A 980 14.18 42.50 -18.94
CA ALA A 980 14.91 42.06 -17.75
C ALA A 980 14.36 40.74 -17.15
N ALA A 981 13.03 40.55 -17.13
CA ALA A 981 12.40 39.33 -16.60
C ALA A 981 12.70 38.09 -17.46
N PHE A 982 12.78 38.25 -18.78
CA PHE A 982 13.10 37.18 -19.72
C PHE A 982 14.61 37.01 -19.93
N GLY A 983 15.44 37.96 -19.50
CA GLY A 983 16.89 37.93 -19.69
C GLY A 983 17.33 38.20 -21.13
N VAL A 984 16.54 38.96 -21.90
CA VAL A 984 16.78 39.28 -23.32
C VAL A 984 17.00 40.78 -23.52
N THR A 985 17.49 41.18 -24.70
CA THR A 985 17.65 42.59 -25.04
C THR A 985 16.32 43.22 -25.46
N VAL A 986 16.20 44.53 -25.24
CA VAL A 986 15.00 45.31 -25.60
C VAL A 986 14.73 45.24 -27.11
N GLU A 987 15.78 45.35 -27.93
CA GLU A 987 15.67 45.27 -29.39
C GLU A 987 15.15 43.90 -29.87
N PHE A 988 15.66 42.82 -29.27
CA PHE A 988 15.20 41.46 -29.57
C PHE A 988 13.71 41.32 -29.25
N LEU A 989 13.31 41.74 -28.05
CA LEU A 989 11.92 41.63 -27.60
C LEU A 989 10.97 42.50 -28.45
N ASP A 990 11.36 43.72 -28.83
CA ASP A 990 10.58 44.60 -29.71
C ASP A 990 10.29 43.93 -31.05
N THR A 991 11.33 43.36 -31.70
CA THR A 991 11.15 42.68 -33.00
C THR A 991 10.28 41.43 -32.92
N GLU A 992 10.38 40.65 -31.84
CA GLU A 992 9.57 39.44 -31.65
C GLU A 992 8.11 39.76 -31.34
N LEU A 993 7.86 40.65 -30.37
CA LEU A 993 6.51 41.03 -30.00
C LEU A 993 5.79 41.70 -31.17
N ALA A 994 6.47 42.58 -31.92
CA ALA A 994 5.90 43.19 -33.11
C ALA A 994 5.44 42.14 -34.14
N ARG A 995 6.26 41.09 -34.36
CA ARG A 995 5.91 39.99 -35.27
C ARG A 995 4.68 39.20 -34.80
N PHE A 996 4.60 38.90 -33.50
CA PHE A 996 3.49 38.11 -32.94
C PHE A 996 2.19 38.88 -32.81
N ILE A 997 2.26 40.19 -32.52
CA ILE A 997 1.12 41.09 -32.50
C ILE A 997 0.58 41.29 -33.92
N ALA A 998 1.46 41.52 -34.90
CA ALA A 998 1.05 41.61 -36.31
C ALA A 998 0.40 40.31 -36.82
N ALA A 999 0.87 39.16 -36.35
CA ALA A 999 0.27 37.85 -36.65
C ALA A 999 -1.04 37.57 -35.88
N GLY A 1000 -1.48 38.47 -35.00
CA GLY A 1000 -2.68 38.29 -34.17
C GLY A 1000 -2.58 37.15 -33.15
N ARG A 1001 -1.36 36.73 -32.78
CA ARG A 1001 -1.11 35.64 -31.82
C ARG A 1001 -0.95 36.15 -30.38
N LEU A 1002 -0.61 37.42 -30.20
CA LEU A 1002 -0.56 38.11 -28.91
C LEU A 1002 -1.52 39.30 -28.92
N ASN A 1003 -2.38 39.38 -27.90
CA ASN A 1003 -3.37 40.44 -27.76
C ASN A 1003 -2.78 41.65 -27.01
N ALA A 1004 -1.84 42.33 -27.64
CA ALA A 1004 -1.19 43.51 -27.07
C ALA A 1004 -0.91 44.56 -28.15
N LYS A 1005 -0.67 45.80 -27.73
CA LYS A 1005 -0.25 46.92 -28.56
C LYS A 1005 1.04 47.49 -27.97
N ILE A 1006 2.01 47.78 -28.82
CA ILE A 1006 3.29 48.37 -28.41
C ILE A 1006 3.24 49.88 -28.68
N ASP A 1007 3.49 50.68 -27.65
CA ASP A 1007 3.87 52.08 -27.78
C ASP A 1007 5.39 52.20 -27.67
N LYS A 1008 6.04 52.41 -28.82
CA LYS A 1008 7.49 52.49 -28.92
C LYS A 1008 8.07 53.81 -28.37
N VAL A 1009 7.28 54.89 -28.36
CA VAL A 1009 7.75 56.19 -27.86
C VAL A 1009 7.76 56.19 -26.34
N ALA A 1010 6.69 55.67 -25.73
CA ALA A 1010 6.61 55.51 -24.28
C ALA A 1010 7.40 54.29 -23.76
N GLY A 1011 7.71 53.33 -24.63
CA GLY A 1011 8.36 52.06 -24.27
C GLY A 1011 7.44 51.15 -23.45
N VAL A 1012 6.12 51.21 -23.70
CA VAL A 1012 5.07 50.52 -22.94
C VAL A 1012 4.33 49.53 -23.85
N ILE A 1013 4.02 48.37 -23.31
CA ILE A 1013 3.17 47.34 -23.90
C ILE A 1013 1.82 47.42 -23.19
N GLU A 1014 0.76 47.70 -23.94
CA GLU A 1014 -0.61 47.70 -23.44
C GLU A 1014 -1.30 46.41 -23.88
N THR A 1015 -1.90 45.69 -22.93
CA THR A 1015 -2.64 44.46 -23.25
C THR A 1015 -4.10 44.76 -23.54
N ASN A 1016 -4.66 44.07 -24.52
CA ASN A 1016 -6.08 44.13 -24.84
C ASN A 1016 -6.71 42.76 -24.57
N ARG A 1017 -7.91 42.73 -23.98
CA ARG A 1017 -8.67 41.49 -23.76
C ARG A 1017 -9.77 41.43 -24.82
N PRO A 1018 -9.54 40.76 -25.96
CA PRO A 1018 -10.58 40.61 -26.96
C PRO A 1018 -11.72 39.72 -26.45
N ASP A 1019 -12.94 40.01 -26.90
CA ASP A 1019 -14.11 39.21 -26.57
C ASP A 1019 -13.99 37.78 -27.13
N ALA A 1020 -14.26 36.78 -26.30
CA ALA A 1020 -14.24 35.36 -26.69
C ALA A 1020 -15.17 35.06 -27.88
N LYS A 1021 -16.27 35.80 -28.01
CA LYS A 1021 -17.21 35.68 -29.15
C LYS A 1021 -16.56 36.04 -30.48
N ASN A 1022 -15.71 37.06 -30.51
CA ASN A 1022 -15.03 37.47 -31.74
C ASN A 1022 -14.01 36.43 -32.19
N ALA A 1023 -13.28 35.82 -31.24
CA ALA A 1023 -12.39 34.71 -31.52
C ALA A 1023 -13.15 33.48 -32.08
N GLN A 1024 -14.23 33.08 -31.41
CA GLN A 1024 -15.08 31.96 -31.87
C GLN A 1024 -15.70 32.23 -33.24
N TYR A 1025 -16.13 33.45 -33.51
CA TYR A 1025 -16.68 33.85 -34.81
C TYR A 1025 -15.64 33.74 -35.93
N GLN A 1026 -14.42 34.22 -35.70
CA GLN A 1026 -13.32 34.10 -36.67
C GLN A 1026 -12.94 32.63 -36.92
N ASP A 1027 -12.88 31.80 -35.88
CA ASP A 1027 -12.63 30.37 -36.01
C ASP A 1027 -13.75 29.66 -36.79
N ALA A 1028 -15.02 30.04 -36.55
CA ALA A 1028 -16.17 29.50 -37.27
C ALA A 1028 -16.12 29.83 -38.76
N ILE A 1029 -15.78 31.09 -39.13
CA ILE A 1029 -15.59 31.48 -40.53
C ILE A 1029 -14.47 30.65 -41.15
N LYS A 1030 -13.29 30.60 -40.51
CA LYS A 1030 -12.12 29.90 -41.05
C LYS A 1030 -12.38 28.41 -41.29
N ASN A 1031 -13.01 27.74 -40.33
CA ASN A 1031 -13.37 26.32 -40.47
C ASN A 1031 -14.50 26.11 -41.49
N GLY A 1032 -15.47 27.03 -41.54
CA GLY A 1032 -16.56 27.05 -42.52
C GLY A 1032 -16.03 27.17 -43.94
N ASP A 1033 -15.13 28.12 -44.20
CA ASP A 1033 -14.48 28.31 -45.49
C ASP A 1033 -13.66 27.08 -45.91
N LEU A 1034 -12.94 26.47 -44.98
CA LEU A 1034 -12.16 25.25 -45.26
C LEU A 1034 -13.07 24.07 -45.64
N LEU A 1035 -14.22 23.92 -44.96
CA LEU A 1035 -15.23 22.92 -45.29
C LEU A 1035 -15.88 23.20 -46.64
N LEU A 1036 -16.31 24.44 -46.90
CA LEU A 1036 -16.90 24.86 -48.17
C LEU A 1036 -15.94 24.62 -49.34
N ASN A 1037 -14.66 24.96 -49.19
CA ASN A 1037 -13.64 24.70 -50.20
C ASN A 1037 -13.47 23.19 -50.47
N ARG A 1038 -13.51 22.35 -49.42
CA ARG A 1038 -13.47 20.88 -49.57
C ARG A 1038 -14.70 20.35 -50.29
N ILE A 1039 -15.89 20.79 -49.89
CA ILE A 1039 -17.16 20.39 -50.53
C ILE A 1039 -17.20 20.85 -51.98
N GLN A 1040 -16.77 22.07 -52.28
CA GLN A 1040 -16.74 22.59 -53.65
C GLN A 1040 -15.76 21.80 -54.53
N LYS A 1041 -14.59 21.43 -54.02
CA LYS A 1041 -13.65 20.54 -54.73
C LYS A 1041 -14.26 19.16 -54.96
N LEU A 1042 -14.88 18.58 -53.93
CA LEU A 1042 -15.54 17.28 -54.03
C LEU A 1042 -16.68 17.31 -55.06
N ALA A 1043 -17.55 18.32 -55.02
CA ALA A 1043 -18.66 18.48 -55.95
C ALA A 1043 -18.20 18.63 -57.39
N ARG A 1044 -17.08 19.33 -57.64
CA ARG A 1044 -16.46 19.41 -58.97
C ARG A 1044 -15.94 18.06 -59.47
N VAL A 1045 -15.42 17.21 -58.58
CA VAL A 1045 -14.95 15.86 -58.93
C VAL A 1045 -16.11 14.89 -59.14
N ILE A 1046 -17.24 15.05 -58.42
CA ILE A 1046 -18.43 14.20 -58.58
C ILE A 1046 -19.24 14.56 -59.84
N ASN A 1047 -19.27 15.84 -60.22
CA ASN A 1047 -20.03 16.32 -61.38
C ASN A 1047 -19.30 16.15 -62.73
N VAL A 1048 -18.01 15.81 -62.71
CA VAL A 1048 -17.20 15.41 -63.87
C VAL A 1048 -17.17 13.89 -63.92
#